data_AF-A0A9D2RCA9-F1
#
_entry.id   AF-A0A9D2RCA9-F1
#
_cell.length_a   1.000
_cell.length_b   1.000
_cell.length_c   1.000
_cell.angle_alpha   90.00
_cell.angle_beta   90.00
_cell.angle_gamma   90.00
#
_symmetry.space_group_name_H-M   'P 1'
#
loop_
_entity.id
_entity.type
_entity.pdbx_description
1 polymer ?
#
loop_
_entity_poly.entity_id
_entity_poly.type
_entity_poly.pdbx_seq_one_letter_code
_entity_poly.pdbx_strand_id
1 'polypeptide(L)'
;MKSIRLRDDFYWTGIIDDQLRVFDIIMYTEFGTTYNSYVMKAGDKTVLFETAKAKFFDDYLEKLQEVTDVHKIDYLVVSHTEPDHAGSVERLLDYSPQMKIIATGCAIGFLKEIVNRDFVGIPARDGDKMTIGNRTLQFMFVPNLHWPDTMYTFIEEEQILVTCDSFGSHYCLPEVVSSEIKNEDDYQKALKYYYDCIIGPFKPFMLKALDRVEPMDISMVCTGHGPVLVGDRIRSVMKQYREWSTVVNPNSKKTVIIPYVSAYGYTKSLAEKIAEGVKDSGDIDVRSYDMVEADAAKVNEELLFADGILLGTPTIVGEALKPIWDLTLGMFPATHGGKHAGAFGSYGWSGEGVPNITARLKQLKMKTVEGFRVRFKPSEADLVSAYEFGYQFGCIVQDKEPVKPKKPGARSLVKCLVCGEIFDSSLEICPVCGVGKENFVPVDAQETGYVNNTQEYYVILGNGAAGFNAAKAIRERDKTGSIVMISNEPYPSYNRPMLTKSIVAGLSAEQIAIEGPAWYEENRVYQMLGKQVTAVDQEQKEVILDSGEKIRYTRLIYALGSECFIPPMEGRGLPEVIAIRRLSDVEKVEALMENAENAVVIGGGVLGLEAAWELKKAGLGVTVLEVAPVLMGRQLDAGSAEILKEIAAKHDVAIRTGVTVAAIEGEDHVRGVRIDGGETIPANIVIVSAGVRAKTDLAEGMGLETGRAVKVDSHMATNLPDIYACGDCAEYKGTNYAIWPEASEQGRIAGANAAGEALEYEPVEAALTFHGMNTALFAAGDNGKNPNLLYKTVEFRDMGKEQYRKYFFLNNRLSGVILIGDLGRMAELSEALKKHASYKDVIG
;
A
#
# COMPACT_ATOMS: atom_id res chain seq x y z
N MET A 1 32.60 -12.42 -41.61
CA MET A 1 33.85 -12.43 -40.82
C MET A 1 33.87 -13.70 -39.99
N LYS A 2 35.00 -14.39 -39.87
CA LYS A 2 35.10 -15.70 -39.19
C LYS A 2 34.98 -15.56 -37.68
N SER A 3 34.56 -16.63 -37.01
CA SER A 3 34.71 -16.83 -35.56
C SER A 3 36.16 -16.64 -35.11
N ILE A 4 36.35 -16.12 -33.89
CA ILE A 4 37.67 -15.81 -33.33
C ILE A 4 37.92 -16.70 -32.13
N ARG A 5 39.02 -17.48 -32.17
CA ARG A 5 39.45 -18.27 -31.02
C ARG A 5 40.15 -17.38 -30.01
N LEU A 6 39.55 -17.21 -28.82
CA LEU A 6 40.12 -16.38 -27.75
C LEU A 6 41.04 -17.21 -26.84
N ARG A 7 40.66 -18.45 -26.56
CA ARG A 7 41.47 -19.46 -25.85
C ARG A 7 41.21 -20.86 -26.40
N ASP A 8 41.95 -21.84 -25.89
CA ASP A 8 41.58 -23.23 -26.05
C ASP A 8 40.14 -23.42 -25.54
N ASP A 9 39.29 -24.01 -26.39
CA ASP A 9 37.89 -24.30 -26.09
C ASP A 9 36.99 -23.10 -25.78
N PHE A 10 37.44 -21.87 -26.04
CA PHE A 10 36.65 -20.64 -25.84
C PHE A 10 36.76 -19.68 -27.04
N TYR A 11 35.62 -19.36 -27.66
CA TYR A 11 35.52 -18.68 -28.94
C TYR A 11 34.57 -17.49 -28.86
N TRP A 12 34.86 -16.43 -29.61
CA TRP A 12 33.92 -15.36 -29.92
C TRP A 12 33.18 -15.66 -31.22
N THR A 13 31.85 -15.54 -31.17
CA THR A 13 30.91 -15.80 -32.27
C THR A 13 29.95 -14.64 -32.50
N GLY A 14 30.23 -13.46 -31.93
CA GLY A 14 29.38 -12.28 -32.01
C GLY A 14 29.30 -11.61 -33.39
N ILE A 15 28.66 -10.44 -33.43
CA ILE A 15 28.44 -9.63 -34.63
C ILE A 15 29.20 -8.30 -34.56
N ILE A 16 29.64 -7.82 -35.72
CA ILE A 16 30.20 -6.47 -35.90
C ILE A 16 29.16 -5.64 -36.65
N ASP A 17 28.81 -4.47 -36.10
CA ASP A 17 27.95 -3.46 -36.72
C ASP A 17 28.72 -2.13 -36.80
N ASP A 18 29.65 -2.05 -37.76
CA ASP A 18 30.52 -0.90 -37.97
C ASP A 18 29.79 0.30 -38.61
N GLN A 19 28.58 0.10 -39.14
CA GLN A 19 27.75 1.12 -39.76
C GLN A 19 26.75 1.76 -38.79
N LEU A 20 26.58 1.21 -37.58
CA LEU A 20 25.70 1.82 -36.58
C LEU A 20 26.21 3.22 -36.20
N ARG A 21 25.32 4.21 -36.20
CA ARG A 21 25.63 5.59 -35.76
C ARG A 21 24.74 6.08 -34.63
N VAL A 22 23.56 5.48 -34.44
CA VAL A 22 22.66 5.79 -33.34
C VAL A 22 22.22 4.48 -32.68
N PHE A 23 22.54 4.31 -31.41
CA PHE A 23 22.12 3.20 -30.56
C PHE A 23 20.94 3.64 -29.69
N ASP A 24 19.94 2.76 -29.54
CA ASP A 24 18.68 2.97 -28.80
C ASP A 24 18.12 4.39 -28.86
N ILE A 25 17.99 4.87 -30.10
CA ILE A 25 17.31 6.11 -30.52
C ILE A 25 18.09 7.40 -30.22
N ILE A 26 18.94 7.45 -29.19
CA ILE A 26 19.56 8.72 -28.73
C ILE A 26 21.08 8.72 -28.59
N MET A 27 21.75 7.55 -28.54
CA MET A 27 23.19 7.47 -28.27
C MET A 27 24.01 7.45 -29.56
N TYR A 28 24.94 8.39 -29.72
CA TYR A 28 25.76 8.44 -30.94
C TYR A 28 26.95 7.46 -30.85
N THR A 29 27.06 6.56 -31.83
CA THR A 29 28.10 5.53 -31.90
C THR A 29 29.09 5.82 -33.04
N GLU A 30 30.02 6.74 -32.79
CA GLU A 30 30.98 7.23 -33.79
C GLU A 30 31.79 6.11 -34.47
N PHE A 31 32.14 5.08 -33.71
CA PHE A 31 33.00 3.98 -34.15
C PHE A 31 32.22 2.67 -34.40
N GLY A 32 30.90 2.73 -34.52
CA GLY A 32 30.06 1.53 -34.59
C GLY A 32 30.07 0.71 -33.29
N THR A 33 29.63 -0.54 -33.35
CA THR A 33 29.62 -1.43 -32.18
C THR A 33 29.78 -2.90 -32.55
N THR A 34 29.86 -3.75 -31.53
CA THR A 34 29.79 -5.21 -31.67
C THR A 34 28.72 -5.75 -30.72
N TYR A 35 28.13 -6.89 -31.06
CA TYR A 35 27.25 -7.66 -30.19
C TYR A 35 27.97 -8.96 -29.88
N ASN A 36 28.64 -9.02 -28.75
CA ASN A 36 29.56 -10.09 -28.43
C ASN A 36 28.82 -11.27 -27.82
N SER A 37 29.05 -12.46 -28.39
CA SER A 37 28.59 -13.73 -27.86
C SER A 37 29.76 -14.71 -27.88
N TYR A 38 29.77 -15.63 -26.91
CA TYR A 38 30.89 -16.53 -26.67
C TYR A 38 30.46 -17.99 -26.58
N VAL A 39 31.24 -18.89 -27.17
CA VAL A 39 31.03 -20.34 -27.10
C VAL A 39 32.16 -20.97 -26.32
N MET A 40 31.81 -21.71 -25.27
CA MET A 40 32.71 -22.53 -24.46
C MET A 40 32.43 -24.02 -24.67
N LYS A 41 33.48 -24.79 -24.95
CA LYS A 41 33.45 -26.26 -24.97
C LYS A 41 33.90 -26.78 -23.60
N ALA A 42 32.94 -27.29 -22.83
CA ALA A 42 33.18 -27.81 -21.49
C ALA A 42 33.08 -29.35 -21.52
N GLY A 43 34.13 -30.01 -22.00
CA GLY A 43 34.15 -31.45 -22.20
C GLY A 43 33.24 -31.86 -23.35
N ASP A 44 32.24 -32.69 -23.07
CA ASP A 44 31.19 -33.08 -24.04
C ASP A 44 30.04 -32.07 -24.13
N LYS A 45 30.10 -30.97 -23.36
CA LYS A 45 29.05 -29.95 -23.29
C LYS A 45 29.42 -28.68 -24.03
N THR A 46 28.43 -28.03 -24.61
CA THR A 46 28.55 -26.68 -25.20
C THR A 46 27.77 -25.67 -24.38
N VAL A 47 28.45 -24.61 -23.94
CA VAL A 47 27.85 -23.46 -23.24
C VAL A 47 27.98 -22.22 -24.12
N LEU A 48 26.86 -21.57 -24.37
CA LEU A 48 26.78 -20.28 -25.05
C LEU A 48 26.63 -19.16 -24.01
N PHE A 49 27.28 -18.01 -24.20
CA PHE A 49 27.14 -16.82 -23.37
C PHE A 49 26.66 -15.66 -24.24
N GLU A 50 25.54 -15.05 -23.84
CA GLU A 50 24.81 -14.05 -24.60
C GLU A 50 24.45 -14.50 -26.03
N THR A 51 23.68 -13.68 -26.72
CA THR A 51 23.36 -13.86 -28.14
C THR A 51 23.63 -12.56 -28.90
N ALA A 52 22.89 -12.32 -29.98
CA ALA A 52 23.00 -11.09 -30.75
C ALA A 52 21.61 -10.50 -31.03
N LYS A 53 21.58 -9.24 -31.45
CA LYS A 53 20.36 -8.56 -31.87
C LYS A 53 19.62 -9.35 -32.95
N ALA A 54 18.31 -9.50 -32.81
CA ALA A 54 17.47 -10.34 -33.68
C ALA A 54 17.68 -10.09 -35.19
N LYS A 55 17.91 -8.82 -35.58
CA LYS A 55 18.15 -8.43 -36.99
C LYS A 55 19.38 -9.09 -37.62
N PHE A 56 20.33 -9.56 -36.81
CA PHE A 56 21.58 -10.20 -37.24
C PHE A 56 21.57 -11.71 -37.03
N PHE A 57 20.42 -12.32 -36.72
CA PHE A 57 20.38 -13.74 -36.37
C PHE A 57 20.99 -14.64 -37.45
N ASP A 58 20.72 -14.39 -38.73
CA ASP A 58 21.19 -15.30 -39.80
C ASP A 58 22.73 -15.25 -39.91
N ASP A 59 23.34 -14.06 -39.90
CA ASP A 59 24.81 -13.90 -39.86
C ASP A 59 25.42 -14.48 -38.56
N TYR A 60 24.69 -14.37 -37.45
CA TYR A 60 25.10 -14.90 -36.15
C TYR A 60 25.07 -16.43 -36.13
N LEU A 61 24.03 -17.03 -36.72
CA LEU A 61 23.88 -18.47 -36.85
C LEU A 61 25.01 -19.07 -37.70
N GLU A 62 25.38 -18.45 -38.82
CA GLU A 62 26.50 -18.90 -39.66
C GLU A 62 27.80 -18.94 -38.85
N LYS A 63 28.07 -17.91 -38.03
CA LYS A 63 29.26 -17.87 -37.16
C LYS A 63 29.24 -18.92 -36.06
N LEU A 64 28.09 -19.15 -35.43
CA LEU A 64 27.95 -20.21 -34.43
C LEU A 64 28.25 -21.57 -35.03
N GLN A 65 27.77 -21.84 -36.26
CA GLN A 65 27.97 -23.10 -36.97
C GLN A 65 29.44 -23.38 -37.34
N GLU A 66 30.30 -22.36 -37.42
CA GLU A 66 31.74 -22.55 -37.59
C GLU A 66 32.41 -23.22 -36.36
N VAL A 67 31.84 -23.03 -35.17
CA VAL A 67 32.43 -23.45 -33.88
C VAL A 67 31.67 -24.61 -33.25
N THR A 68 30.35 -24.68 -33.44
CA THR A 68 29.50 -25.69 -32.81
C THR A 68 28.34 -26.12 -33.68
N ASP A 69 27.93 -27.38 -33.54
CA ASP A 69 26.62 -27.85 -34.00
C ASP A 69 25.54 -27.14 -33.18
N VAL A 70 24.79 -26.24 -33.82
CA VAL A 70 23.75 -25.40 -33.19
C VAL A 70 22.55 -26.19 -32.70
N HIS A 71 22.43 -27.47 -33.07
CA HIS A 71 21.42 -28.40 -32.55
C HIS A 71 21.87 -29.10 -31.25
N LYS A 72 23.10 -28.87 -30.80
CA LYS A 72 23.71 -29.52 -29.64
C LYS A 72 24.22 -28.52 -28.59
N ILE A 73 23.60 -27.35 -28.51
CA ILE A 73 23.90 -26.40 -27.44
C ILE A 73 23.21 -26.90 -26.18
N ASP A 74 23.98 -27.22 -25.13
CA ASP A 74 23.44 -27.74 -23.87
C ASP A 74 22.94 -26.62 -22.97
N TYR A 75 23.68 -25.50 -22.91
CA TYR A 75 23.39 -24.38 -22.02
C TYR A 75 23.54 -23.04 -22.73
N LEU A 76 22.68 -22.09 -22.39
CA LEU A 76 22.84 -20.67 -22.69
C LEU A 76 22.85 -19.89 -21.38
N VAL A 77 23.93 -19.17 -21.11
CA VAL A 77 24.01 -18.19 -20.02
C VAL A 77 23.57 -16.84 -20.56
N VAL A 78 22.50 -16.28 -19.97
CA VAL A 78 22.01 -14.93 -20.29
C VAL A 78 22.28 -14.04 -19.09
N SER A 79 23.29 -13.19 -19.22
CA SER A 79 23.69 -12.25 -18.17
C SER A 79 22.76 -11.05 -18.11
N HIS A 80 22.11 -10.72 -19.23
CA HIS A 80 21.24 -9.55 -19.39
C HIS A 80 20.26 -9.75 -20.55
N THR A 81 19.02 -9.27 -20.40
CA THR A 81 17.92 -9.57 -21.34
C THR A 81 17.58 -8.47 -22.34
N GLU A 82 18.37 -7.39 -22.41
CA GLU A 82 18.14 -6.35 -23.42
C GLU A 82 18.21 -6.96 -24.84
N PRO A 83 17.33 -6.54 -25.79
CA PRO A 83 17.14 -7.26 -27.06
C PRO A 83 18.35 -7.33 -27.98
N ASP A 84 19.40 -6.57 -27.73
CA ASP A 84 20.65 -6.63 -28.47
C ASP A 84 21.59 -7.75 -28.01
N HIS A 85 21.43 -8.23 -26.77
CA HIS A 85 22.11 -9.42 -26.23
C HIS A 85 21.21 -10.66 -26.21
N ALA A 86 19.90 -10.50 -26.01
CA ALA A 86 18.94 -11.61 -25.90
C ALA A 86 18.01 -11.77 -27.11
N GLY A 87 18.10 -10.91 -28.12
CA GLY A 87 17.15 -10.90 -29.24
C GLY A 87 17.15 -12.17 -30.11
N SER A 88 18.20 -12.98 -30.05
CA SER A 88 18.31 -14.22 -30.83
C SER A 88 17.90 -15.47 -30.05
N VAL A 89 17.54 -15.34 -28.76
CA VAL A 89 17.17 -16.48 -27.90
C VAL A 89 15.96 -17.24 -28.44
N GLU A 90 14.91 -16.50 -28.83
CA GLU A 90 13.70 -17.09 -29.41
C GLU A 90 14.05 -18.00 -30.59
N ARG A 91 14.76 -17.48 -31.59
CA ARG A 91 15.12 -18.24 -32.80
C ARG A 91 16.11 -19.37 -32.51
N LEU A 92 17.05 -19.22 -31.57
CA LEU A 92 17.99 -20.30 -31.20
C LEU A 92 17.28 -21.53 -30.62
N LEU A 93 16.22 -21.31 -29.84
CA LEU A 93 15.40 -22.39 -29.28
C LEU A 93 14.69 -23.23 -30.37
N ASP A 94 14.56 -22.74 -31.62
CA ASP A 94 14.06 -23.55 -32.74
C ASP A 94 15.08 -24.62 -33.19
N TYR A 95 16.37 -24.37 -32.97
CA TYR A 95 17.46 -25.28 -33.34
C TYR A 95 17.84 -26.18 -32.18
N SER A 96 17.88 -25.66 -30.95
CA SER A 96 18.17 -26.40 -29.72
C SER A 96 17.07 -26.22 -28.67
N PRO A 97 15.89 -26.84 -28.86
CA PRO A 97 14.78 -26.75 -27.88
C PRO A 97 15.13 -27.40 -26.53
N GLN A 98 16.13 -28.27 -26.48
CA GLN A 98 16.65 -28.89 -25.26
C GLN A 98 17.58 -28.00 -24.43
N MET A 99 18.02 -26.87 -24.99
CA MET A 99 18.99 -25.97 -24.36
C MET A 99 18.43 -25.42 -23.04
N LYS A 100 19.24 -25.47 -21.99
CA LYS A 100 18.88 -24.92 -20.67
C LYS A 100 19.40 -23.50 -20.54
N ILE A 101 18.53 -22.56 -20.19
CA ILE A 101 18.89 -21.16 -20.04
C ILE A 101 19.23 -20.86 -18.58
N ILE A 102 20.48 -20.51 -18.30
CA ILE A 102 20.95 -20.11 -16.96
C ILE A 102 20.95 -18.59 -16.88
N ALA A 103 20.17 -18.03 -15.97
CA ALA A 103 20.08 -16.58 -15.76
C ALA A 103 19.59 -16.26 -14.34
N THR A 104 19.56 -14.99 -13.97
CA THR A 104 18.90 -14.57 -12.72
C THR A 104 17.40 -14.87 -12.76
N GLY A 105 16.76 -14.99 -11.60
CA GLY A 105 15.30 -15.17 -11.55
C GLY A 105 14.53 -14.03 -12.24
N CYS A 106 15.04 -12.80 -12.17
CA CYS A 106 14.50 -11.64 -12.88
C CYS A 106 14.64 -11.81 -14.41
N ALA A 107 15.83 -12.18 -14.88
CA ALA A 107 16.11 -12.41 -16.30
C ALA A 107 15.22 -13.52 -16.88
N ILE A 108 14.99 -14.62 -16.15
CA ILE A 108 14.06 -15.68 -16.58
C ILE A 108 12.63 -15.14 -16.72
N GLY A 109 12.19 -14.30 -15.78
CA GLY A 109 10.91 -13.60 -15.88
C GLY A 109 10.80 -12.75 -17.13
N PHE A 110 11.80 -11.91 -17.40
CA PHE A 110 11.84 -11.06 -18.61
C PHE A 110 11.90 -11.88 -19.89
N LEU A 111 12.73 -12.92 -19.95
CA LEU A 111 12.86 -13.78 -21.13
C LEU A 111 11.56 -14.48 -21.49
N LYS A 112 10.72 -14.86 -20.52
CA LYS A 112 9.39 -15.44 -20.82
C LYS A 112 8.52 -14.49 -21.62
N GLU A 113 8.54 -13.21 -21.26
CA GLU A 113 7.79 -12.16 -21.97
C GLU A 113 8.44 -11.75 -23.29
N ILE A 114 9.77 -11.83 -23.40
CA ILE A 114 10.50 -11.54 -24.65
C ILE A 114 10.30 -12.65 -25.67
N VAL A 115 10.46 -13.91 -25.24
CA VAL A 115 10.45 -15.10 -26.10
C VAL A 115 9.02 -15.62 -26.34
N ASN A 116 8.06 -15.30 -25.46
CA ASN A 116 6.65 -15.67 -25.58
C ASN A 116 6.38 -17.18 -25.78
N ARG A 117 7.24 -18.03 -25.22
CA ARG A 117 7.05 -19.49 -25.17
C ARG A 117 7.83 -20.12 -24.02
N ASP A 118 7.49 -21.37 -23.72
CA ASP A 118 8.15 -22.15 -22.69
C ASP A 118 9.59 -22.53 -23.09
N PHE A 119 10.49 -22.49 -22.10
CA PHE A 119 11.86 -23.00 -22.19
C PHE A 119 12.32 -23.48 -20.80
N VAL A 120 13.38 -24.28 -20.77
CA VAL A 120 13.93 -24.78 -19.50
C VAL A 120 14.88 -23.73 -18.90
N GLY A 121 14.38 -22.95 -17.94
CA GLY A 121 15.18 -21.99 -17.18
C GLY A 121 15.81 -22.60 -15.91
N ILE A 122 17.09 -22.32 -15.67
CA ILE A 122 17.81 -22.61 -14.43
C ILE A 122 18.07 -21.27 -13.72
N PRO A 123 17.33 -20.94 -12.65
CA PRO A 123 17.57 -19.72 -11.90
C PRO A 123 18.89 -19.82 -11.13
N ALA A 124 19.89 -19.05 -11.55
CA ALA A 124 21.13 -18.87 -10.79
C ALA A 124 20.84 -18.18 -9.45
N ARG A 125 21.79 -18.26 -8.51
CA ARG A 125 21.77 -17.47 -7.27
C ARG A 125 23.10 -16.73 -7.11
N ASP A 126 23.08 -15.64 -6.36
CA ASP A 126 24.26 -14.82 -6.15
C ASP A 126 25.36 -15.58 -5.39
N GLY A 127 26.55 -15.66 -5.97
CA GLY A 127 27.71 -16.37 -5.42
C GLY A 127 27.72 -17.88 -5.67
N ASP A 128 26.64 -18.45 -6.22
CA ASP A 128 26.57 -19.89 -6.51
C ASP A 128 27.56 -20.31 -7.59
N LYS A 129 28.02 -21.56 -7.47
CA LYS A 129 28.89 -22.21 -8.43
C LYS A 129 28.18 -23.38 -9.10
N MET A 130 28.37 -23.53 -10.39
CA MET A 130 27.83 -24.62 -11.20
C MET A 130 28.90 -25.21 -12.09
N THR A 131 29.21 -26.49 -11.89
CA THR A 131 30.13 -27.23 -12.76
C THR A 131 29.37 -27.81 -13.95
N ILE A 132 29.85 -27.52 -15.16
CA ILE A 132 29.36 -28.06 -16.43
C ILE A 132 30.55 -28.74 -17.10
N GLY A 133 30.48 -30.06 -17.29
CA GLY A 133 31.60 -30.83 -17.84
C GLY A 133 32.87 -30.68 -17.00
N ASN A 134 33.91 -30.08 -17.59
CA ASN A 134 35.20 -29.81 -16.96
C ASN A 134 35.41 -28.31 -16.65
N ARG A 135 34.33 -27.53 -16.51
CA ARG A 135 34.38 -26.09 -16.20
C ARG A 135 33.43 -25.71 -15.07
N THR A 136 33.80 -24.71 -14.29
CA THR A 136 33.05 -24.22 -13.14
C THR A 136 32.69 -22.75 -13.35
N LEU A 137 31.38 -22.48 -13.37
CA LEU A 137 30.81 -21.15 -13.52
C LEU A 137 30.39 -20.62 -12.15
N GLN A 138 30.87 -19.44 -11.78
CA GLN A 138 30.43 -18.70 -10.60
C GLN A 138 29.58 -17.50 -11.04
N PHE A 139 28.38 -17.37 -10.48
CA PHE A 139 27.45 -16.29 -10.83
C PHE A 139 27.51 -15.15 -9.81
N MET A 140 27.52 -13.90 -10.25
CA MET A 140 27.58 -12.71 -9.40
C MET A 140 26.50 -11.72 -9.78
N PHE A 141 25.51 -11.52 -8.93
CA PHE A 141 24.40 -10.61 -9.22
C PHE A 141 24.87 -9.17 -9.06
N VAL A 142 24.62 -8.37 -10.10
CA VAL A 142 25.04 -6.96 -10.16
C VAL A 142 23.88 -6.11 -10.71
N PRO A 143 22.73 -6.10 -10.02
CA PRO A 143 21.53 -5.46 -10.53
C PRO A 143 21.72 -3.95 -10.74
N ASN A 144 21.04 -3.45 -11.76
CA ASN A 144 21.13 -2.07 -12.26
C ASN A 144 22.50 -1.73 -12.85
N LEU A 145 23.20 -2.69 -13.47
CA LEU A 145 24.38 -2.46 -14.32
C LEU A 145 24.16 -2.98 -15.75
N HIS A 146 23.12 -2.53 -16.47
CA HIS A 146 22.27 -1.37 -16.17
C HIS A 146 20.79 -1.70 -15.89
N TRP A 147 20.36 -2.94 -16.07
CA TRP A 147 18.99 -3.38 -15.75
C TRP A 147 18.91 -4.20 -14.46
N PRO A 148 17.71 -4.38 -13.88
CA PRO A 148 17.52 -5.15 -12.64
C PRO A 148 17.95 -6.62 -12.72
N ASP A 149 18.09 -7.18 -13.92
CA ASP A 149 18.34 -8.59 -14.20
C ASP A 149 19.82 -8.97 -14.33
N THR A 150 20.71 -7.97 -14.41
CA THR A 150 22.12 -8.15 -14.74
C THR A 150 22.89 -9.03 -13.74
N MET A 151 23.69 -9.96 -14.26
CA MET A 151 24.72 -10.70 -13.52
C MET A 151 26.05 -10.77 -14.27
N TYR A 152 27.14 -11.07 -13.58
CA TYR A 152 28.39 -11.52 -14.19
C TYR A 152 28.55 -13.03 -14.03
N THR A 153 29.31 -13.65 -14.94
CA THR A 153 29.68 -15.06 -14.86
C THR A 153 31.20 -15.20 -14.91
N PHE A 154 31.79 -15.78 -13.87
CA PHE A 154 33.22 -16.07 -13.81
C PHE A 154 33.47 -17.55 -14.09
N ILE A 155 34.40 -17.83 -15.00
CA ILE A 155 34.83 -19.18 -15.40
C ILE A 155 36.15 -19.45 -14.67
N GLU A 156 36.15 -20.36 -13.71
CA GLU A 156 37.26 -20.50 -12.75
C GLU A 156 38.55 -21.02 -13.39
N GLU A 157 38.46 -22.03 -14.25
CA GLU A 157 39.62 -22.71 -14.81
C GLU A 157 40.44 -21.82 -15.75
N GLU A 158 39.77 -20.97 -16.53
CA GLU A 158 40.43 -20.00 -17.40
C GLU A 158 40.55 -18.60 -16.78
N GLN A 159 39.91 -18.34 -15.64
CA GLN A 159 39.88 -17.02 -15.02
C GLN A 159 39.29 -15.95 -15.95
N ILE A 160 38.19 -16.29 -16.63
CA ILE A 160 37.48 -15.42 -17.58
C ILE A 160 36.26 -14.84 -16.88
N LEU A 161 36.04 -13.53 -16.99
CA LEU A 161 34.84 -12.85 -16.48
C LEU A 161 33.97 -12.38 -17.65
N VAL A 162 32.75 -12.90 -17.75
CA VAL A 162 31.73 -12.43 -18.70
C VAL A 162 30.86 -11.37 -18.01
N THR A 163 30.81 -10.17 -18.57
CA THR A 163 30.22 -8.99 -17.89
C THR A 163 29.06 -8.34 -18.63
N CYS A 164 28.76 -8.79 -19.85
CA CYS A 164 27.82 -8.10 -20.74
C CYS A 164 28.19 -6.60 -20.82
N ASP A 165 27.28 -5.68 -20.52
CA ASP A 165 27.49 -4.24 -20.74
C ASP A 165 28.62 -3.64 -19.91
N SER A 166 28.86 -4.14 -18.71
CA SER A 166 29.90 -3.57 -17.86
C SER A 166 31.27 -3.72 -18.50
N PHE A 167 32.05 -2.63 -18.43
CA PHE A 167 33.37 -2.48 -19.06
C PHE A 167 33.35 -2.46 -20.59
N GLY A 168 32.17 -2.51 -21.20
CA GLY A 168 32.00 -2.42 -22.65
C GLY A 168 32.24 -1.03 -23.22
N SER A 169 32.25 -0.97 -24.55
CA SER A 169 32.26 0.28 -25.31
C SER A 169 31.64 0.10 -26.69
N HIS A 170 31.00 1.14 -27.22
CA HIS A 170 30.65 1.18 -28.65
C HIS A 170 31.89 1.57 -29.47
N TYR A 171 32.85 0.65 -29.51
CA TYR A 171 34.08 0.74 -30.26
C TYR A 171 34.25 -0.53 -31.10
N CYS A 172 33.94 -0.44 -32.39
CA CYS A 172 34.07 -1.59 -33.28
C CYS A 172 35.55 -1.88 -33.56
N LEU A 173 36.06 -2.97 -33.00
CA LEU A 173 37.39 -3.51 -33.27
C LEU A 173 37.24 -4.88 -33.96
N PRO A 174 37.62 -5.03 -35.24
CA PRO A 174 37.46 -6.30 -35.96
C PRO A 174 38.17 -7.48 -35.29
N GLU A 175 39.32 -7.25 -34.66
CA GLU A 175 40.09 -8.28 -33.95
C GLU A 175 39.48 -8.65 -32.59
N VAL A 176 38.51 -7.86 -32.09
CA VAL A 176 37.72 -8.07 -30.86
C VAL A 176 38.53 -8.13 -29.56
N VAL A 177 39.86 -8.17 -29.59
CA VAL A 177 40.71 -8.23 -28.38
C VAL A 177 41.45 -6.91 -28.17
N SER A 178 41.45 -6.41 -26.94
CA SER A 178 41.93 -5.07 -26.62
C SER A 178 43.44 -4.84 -26.80
N SER A 179 44.22 -5.90 -27.02
CA SER A 179 45.64 -5.81 -27.40
C SER A 179 45.85 -5.28 -28.81
N GLU A 180 44.82 -5.35 -29.66
CA GLU A 180 44.85 -4.92 -31.06
C GLU A 180 44.37 -3.48 -31.26
N ILE A 181 44.03 -2.77 -30.17
CA ILE A 181 43.65 -1.35 -30.23
C ILE A 181 44.86 -0.52 -30.71
N LYS A 182 44.70 0.13 -31.86
CA LYS A 182 45.75 0.97 -32.47
C LYS A 182 45.65 2.44 -32.12
N ASN A 183 44.43 2.93 -31.87
CA ASN A 183 44.18 4.31 -31.46
C ASN A 183 43.55 4.35 -30.07
N GLU A 184 44.37 4.69 -29.08
CA GLU A 184 43.95 4.73 -27.68
C GLU A 184 42.96 5.87 -27.42
N ASP A 185 43.12 7.03 -28.08
CA ASP A 185 42.25 8.19 -27.86
C ASP A 185 40.80 7.90 -28.30
N ASP A 186 40.63 7.23 -29.45
CA ASP A 186 39.31 6.84 -29.95
C ASP A 186 38.63 5.84 -29.00
N TYR A 187 39.40 4.85 -28.51
CA TYR A 187 38.89 3.88 -27.55
C TYR A 187 38.50 4.55 -26.23
N GLN A 188 39.33 5.44 -25.68
CA GLN A 188 39.01 6.14 -24.43
C GLN A 188 37.78 7.04 -24.58
N LYS A 189 37.62 7.71 -25.73
CA LYS A 189 36.41 8.47 -26.05
C LYS A 189 35.16 7.58 -26.06
N ALA A 190 35.22 6.43 -26.73
CA ALA A 190 34.12 5.48 -26.81
C ALA A 190 33.80 4.86 -25.43
N LEU A 191 34.82 4.48 -24.66
CA LEU A 191 34.69 3.90 -23.32
C LEU A 191 34.05 4.89 -22.35
N LYS A 192 34.50 6.14 -22.33
CA LYS A 192 33.95 7.18 -21.46
C LYS A 192 32.51 7.51 -21.82
N TYR A 193 32.22 7.65 -23.12
CA TYR A 193 30.87 7.95 -23.59
C TYR A 193 29.89 6.82 -23.27
N TYR A 194 30.31 5.57 -23.49
CA TYR A 194 29.54 4.39 -23.10
C TYR A 194 29.24 4.38 -21.60
N TYR A 195 30.28 4.60 -20.78
CA TYR A 195 30.11 4.73 -19.33
C TYR A 195 29.10 5.82 -18.99
N ASP A 196 29.27 7.06 -19.48
CA ASP A 196 28.41 8.18 -19.10
C ASP A 196 26.93 7.96 -19.43
N CYS A 197 26.66 7.32 -20.57
CA CYS A 197 25.29 7.08 -21.01
C CYS A 197 24.62 5.88 -20.34
N ILE A 198 25.36 4.80 -20.07
CA ILE A 198 24.77 3.51 -19.65
C ILE A 198 25.04 3.24 -18.18
N ILE A 199 26.30 3.29 -17.75
CA ILE A 199 26.72 2.87 -16.40
C ILE A 199 26.74 4.04 -15.40
N GLY A 200 27.00 5.26 -15.88
CA GLY A 200 27.17 6.49 -15.14
C GLY A 200 25.99 6.86 -14.22
N PRO A 201 24.72 6.54 -14.56
CA PRO A 201 23.59 6.71 -13.63
C PRO A 201 23.64 5.78 -12.40
N PHE A 202 24.41 4.69 -12.45
CA PHE A 202 24.41 3.60 -11.47
C PHE A 202 25.71 3.49 -10.68
N LYS A 203 26.44 4.60 -10.51
CA LYS A 203 27.77 4.65 -9.84
C LYS A 203 27.87 3.85 -8.54
N PRO A 204 26.91 3.92 -7.59
CA PRO A 204 27.00 3.14 -6.34
C PRO A 204 26.94 1.63 -6.57
N PHE A 205 26.19 1.17 -7.57
CA PHE A 205 26.13 -0.24 -7.96
C PHE A 205 27.44 -0.67 -8.62
N MET A 206 28.02 0.19 -9.46
CA MET A 206 29.30 -0.08 -10.11
C MET A 206 30.44 -0.20 -9.10
N LEU A 207 30.50 0.69 -8.09
CA LEU A 207 31.49 0.58 -7.01
C LEU A 207 31.38 -0.76 -6.27
N LYS A 208 30.17 -1.19 -5.92
CA LYS A 208 29.94 -2.50 -5.28
C LYS A 208 30.37 -3.67 -6.17
N ALA A 209 30.11 -3.59 -7.47
CA ALA A 209 30.55 -4.62 -8.41
C ALA A 209 32.08 -4.66 -8.54
N LEU A 210 32.74 -3.49 -8.60
CA LEU A 210 34.20 -3.38 -8.58
C LEU A 210 34.81 -3.98 -7.32
N ASP A 211 34.22 -3.72 -6.14
CA ASP A 211 34.69 -4.30 -4.87
C ASP A 211 34.68 -5.84 -4.88
N ARG A 212 33.81 -6.46 -5.69
CA ARG A 212 33.74 -7.92 -5.86
C ARG A 212 34.79 -8.44 -6.84
N VAL A 213 35.00 -7.77 -7.96
CA VAL A 213 35.80 -8.30 -9.09
C VAL A 213 37.25 -7.84 -9.12
N GLU A 214 37.58 -6.65 -8.59
CA GLU A 214 38.97 -6.16 -8.54
C GLU A 214 39.92 -7.07 -7.74
N PRO A 215 39.50 -7.72 -6.63
CA PRO A 215 40.36 -8.65 -5.89
C PRO A 215 40.55 -10.01 -6.58
N MET A 216 39.74 -10.32 -7.60
CA MET A 216 39.78 -11.61 -8.29
C MET A 216 40.99 -11.68 -9.24
N ASP A 217 41.55 -12.87 -9.39
CA ASP A 217 42.54 -13.12 -10.43
C ASP A 217 41.80 -13.33 -11.75
N ILE A 218 41.71 -12.28 -12.57
CA ILE A 218 41.00 -12.23 -13.84
C ILE A 218 42.01 -12.05 -14.95
N SER A 219 41.99 -12.96 -15.92
CA SER A 219 42.91 -12.97 -17.06
C SER A 219 42.29 -12.43 -18.35
N MET A 220 40.96 -12.36 -18.41
CA MET A 220 40.19 -11.85 -19.56
C MET A 220 38.81 -11.36 -19.10
N VAL A 221 38.36 -10.21 -19.61
CA VAL A 221 36.99 -9.71 -19.42
C VAL A 221 36.26 -9.69 -20.76
N CYS A 222 35.22 -10.51 -20.86
CA CYS A 222 34.37 -10.70 -22.02
C CYS A 222 33.11 -9.81 -21.92
N THR A 223 33.15 -8.66 -22.58
CA THR A 223 32.08 -7.65 -22.61
C THR A 223 31.03 -7.96 -23.67
N GLY A 224 29.81 -7.45 -23.53
CA GLY A 224 28.73 -7.55 -24.53
C GLY A 224 28.96 -6.63 -25.74
N HIS A 225 29.70 -5.53 -25.54
CA HIS A 225 30.06 -4.58 -26.59
C HIS A 225 31.54 -4.24 -26.59
N GLY A 226 32.08 -4.05 -27.79
CA GLY A 226 33.45 -3.59 -28.01
C GLY A 226 34.49 -4.68 -27.73
N PRO A 227 35.73 -4.31 -27.42
CA PRO A 227 36.82 -5.26 -27.28
C PRO A 227 36.78 -6.04 -25.96
N VAL A 228 37.08 -7.33 -26.03
CA VAL A 228 37.46 -8.20 -24.91
C VAL A 228 38.75 -7.66 -24.28
N LEU A 229 38.71 -7.41 -22.97
CA LEU A 229 39.83 -6.81 -22.25
C LEU A 229 40.82 -7.89 -21.79
N VAL A 230 42.11 -7.66 -22.02
CA VAL A 230 43.20 -8.57 -21.64
C VAL A 230 44.38 -7.80 -21.04
N GLY A 231 45.20 -8.50 -20.25
CA GLY A 231 46.42 -7.96 -19.66
C GLY A 231 46.18 -6.75 -18.74
N ASP A 232 47.12 -5.81 -18.71
CA ASP A 232 47.06 -4.63 -17.82
C ASP A 232 45.85 -3.73 -18.07
N ARG A 233 45.22 -3.85 -19.26
CA ARG A 233 44.03 -3.06 -19.60
C ARG A 233 42.84 -3.39 -18.71
N ILE A 234 42.71 -4.63 -18.23
CA ILE A 234 41.64 -5.03 -17.30
C ILE A 234 41.68 -4.12 -16.06
N ARG A 235 42.84 -4.04 -15.41
CA ARG A 235 43.05 -3.21 -14.22
C ARG A 235 42.91 -1.72 -14.53
N SER A 236 43.41 -1.28 -15.69
CA SER A 236 43.27 0.12 -16.11
C SER A 236 41.81 0.54 -16.30
N VAL A 237 40.99 -0.27 -16.96
CA VAL A 237 39.56 0.02 -17.18
C VAL A 237 38.79 -0.03 -15.86
N MET A 238 39.03 -1.04 -15.00
CA MET A 238 38.39 -1.10 -13.67
C MET A 238 38.73 0.13 -12.83
N LYS A 239 40.00 0.56 -12.84
CA LYS A 239 40.45 1.78 -12.16
C LYS A 239 39.72 3.02 -12.69
N GLN A 240 39.61 3.17 -14.01
CA GLN A 240 38.87 4.30 -14.61
C GLN A 240 37.39 4.27 -14.25
N TYR A 241 36.74 3.11 -14.31
CA TYR A 241 35.35 2.96 -13.87
C TYR A 241 35.20 3.32 -12.38
N ARG A 242 36.16 2.95 -11.52
CA ARG A 242 36.18 3.37 -10.11
C ARG A 242 36.31 4.87 -9.99
N GLU A 243 37.25 5.49 -10.70
CA GLU A 243 37.46 6.94 -10.71
C GLU A 243 36.20 7.69 -11.17
N TRP A 244 35.57 7.29 -12.27
CA TRP A 244 34.36 7.93 -12.80
C TRP A 244 33.13 7.70 -11.90
N SER A 245 33.09 6.56 -11.19
CA SER A 245 32.02 6.21 -10.25
C SER A 245 32.21 6.83 -8.87
N THR A 246 33.43 7.24 -8.52
CA THR A 246 33.72 7.87 -7.23
C THR A 246 33.26 9.31 -7.26
N VAL A 247 32.09 9.56 -6.67
CA VAL A 247 31.55 10.91 -6.49
C VAL A 247 32.06 11.47 -5.17
N VAL A 248 33.06 12.34 -5.22
CA VAL A 248 33.52 13.09 -4.04
C VAL A 248 32.60 14.29 -3.86
N ASN A 249 31.89 14.37 -2.74
CA ASN A 249 31.12 15.56 -2.40
C ASN A 249 32.10 16.73 -2.15
N PRO A 250 32.08 17.81 -2.96
CA PRO A 250 32.99 18.94 -2.78
C PRO A 250 32.65 19.79 -1.55
N ASN A 251 31.48 19.60 -0.95
CA ASN A 251 31.07 20.35 0.23
C ASN A 251 31.72 19.77 1.48
N SER A 252 32.43 20.60 2.23
CA SER A 252 33.05 20.24 3.53
C SER A 252 32.06 20.28 4.70
N LYS A 253 30.86 20.84 4.48
CA LYS A 253 29.76 20.96 5.44
C LYS A 253 28.45 20.51 4.81
N LYS A 254 27.48 20.19 5.66
CA LYS A 254 26.09 20.03 5.22
C LYS A 254 25.67 21.27 4.44
N THR A 255 25.07 21.08 3.27
CA THR A 255 24.77 22.20 2.37
C THR A 255 23.30 22.19 1.93
N VAL A 256 22.63 23.34 2.05
CA VAL A 256 21.28 23.58 1.56
C VAL A 256 21.32 24.54 0.36
N ILE A 257 20.72 24.09 -0.75
CA ILE A 257 20.63 24.87 -2.00
C ILE A 257 19.19 25.35 -2.19
N ILE A 258 19.02 26.66 -2.37
CA ILE A 258 17.72 27.34 -2.44
C ILE A 258 17.57 28.06 -3.79
N PRO A 259 17.32 27.35 -4.90
CA PRO A 259 17.01 28.00 -6.16
C PRO A 259 15.55 28.49 -6.15
N TYR A 260 15.32 29.72 -6.60
CA TYR A 260 13.99 30.31 -6.64
C TYR A 260 13.77 31.15 -7.90
N VAL A 261 12.51 31.38 -8.26
CA VAL A 261 12.07 32.42 -9.20
C VAL A 261 11.10 33.35 -8.48
N SER A 262 11.08 34.63 -8.83
CA SER A 262 10.15 35.61 -8.26
C SER A 262 9.69 36.64 -9.29
N ALA A 263 8.38 36.70 -9.54
CA ALA A 263 7.82 37.68 -10.49
C ALA A 263 7.73 39.10 -9.90
N TYR A 264 7.28 39.22 -8.64
CA TYR A 264 7.02 40.51 -7.98
C TYR A 264 7.87 40.73 -6.72
N GLY A 265 8.94 39.96 -6.55
CA GLY A 265 9.80 40.02 -5.35
C GLY A 265 9.28 39.26 -4.13
N TYR A 266 8.05 38.75 -4.13
CA TYR A 266 7.46 38.07 -2.98
C TYR A 266 8.12 36.73 -2.65
N THR A 267 8.27 35.84 -3.62
CA THR A 267 8.98 34.56 -3.41
C THR A 267 10.45 34.80 -3.05
N LYS A 268 11.06 35.86 -3.60
CA LYS A 268 12.42 36.29 -3.23
C LYS A 268 12.51 36.67 -1.75
N SER A 269 11.60 37.49 -1.23
CA SER A 269 11.60 37.84 0.21
C SER A 269 11.42 36.64 1.13
N LEU A 270 10.66 35.61 0.67
CA LEU A 270 10.58 34.35 1.40
C LEU A 270 11.90 33.58 1.35
N ALA A 271 12.53 33.47 0.16
CA ALA A 271 13.79 32.78 -0.02
C ALA A 271 14.91 33.37 0.87
N GLU A 272 14.95 34.70 1.00
CA GLU A 272 15.90 35.42 1.85
C GLU A 272 15.70 35.06 3.33
N LYS A 273 14.47 35.09 3.84
CA LYS A 273 14.17 34.74 5.23
C LYS A 273 14.36 33.26 5.55
N ILE A 274 14.00 32.38 4.61
CA ILE A 274 14.25 30.95 4.72
C ILE A 274 15.77 30.69 4.79
N ALA A 275 16.56 31.36 3.95
CA ALA A 275 18.01 31.21 3.95
C ALA A 275 18.64 31.67 5.28
N GLU A 276 18.16 32.78 5.86
CA GLU A 276 18.54 33.22 7.21
C GLU A 276 18.23 32.14 8.26
N GLY A 277 17.01 31.59 8.27
CA GLY A 277 16.61 30.54 9.20
C GLY A 277 17.46 29.28 9.10
N VAL A 278 17.70 28.80 7.88
CA VAL A 278 18.56 27.62 7.65
C VAL A 278 19.98 27.89 8.19
N LYS A 279 20.55 29.07 7.93
CA LYS A 279 21.90 29.42 8.39
C LYS A 279 21.98 29.48 9.92
N ASP A 280 20.95 29.98 10.58
CA ASP A 280 20.91 30.11 12.04
C ASP A 280 20.69 28.75 12.76
N SER A 281 20.31 27.70 12.03
CA SER A 281 20.10 26.35 12.59
C SER A 281 21.39 25.63 13.01
N GLY A 282 22.56 26.06 12.54
CA GLY A 282 23.83 25.49 12.95
C GLY A 282 24.98 25.60 11.96
N ASP A 283 25.86 24.59 11.97
CA ASP A 283 27.04 24.54 11.10
C ASP A 283 26.67 23.97 9.72
N ILE A 284 25.92 24.77 8.96
CA ILE A 284 25.38 24.41 7.65
C ILE A 284 25.62 25.55 6.65
N ASP A 285 26.05 25.19 5.44
CA ASP A 285 26.20 26.15 4.35
C ASP A 285 24.88 26.32 3.62
N VAL A 286 24.54 27.57 3.27
CA VAL A 286 23.30 27.90 2.56
C VAL A 286 23.64 28.75 1.35
N ARG A 287 23.16 28.34 0.18
CA ARG A 287 23.34 29.08 -1.08
C ARG A 287 22.00 29.25 -1.77
N SER A 288 21.68 30.48 -2.14
CA SER A 288 20.38 30.84 -2.72
C SER A 288 20.60 31.44 -4.11
N TYR A 289 19.80 31.00 -5.08
CA TYR A 289 19.99 31.32 -6.51
C TYR A 289 18.69 31.85 -7.11
N ASP A 290 18.71 33.08 -7.62
CA ASP A 290 17.62 33.56 -8.48
C ASP A 290 17.80 32.95 -9.87
N MET A 291 16.92 32.01 -10.23
CA MET A 291 17.00 31.24 -11.48
C MET A 291 16.66 32.07 -12.72
N VAL A 292 16.30 33.35 -12.57
CA VAL A 292 16.25 34.30 -13.69
C VAL A 292 17.65 34.76 -14.10
N GLU A 293 18.60 34.81 -13.16
CA GLU A 293 19.96 35.34 -13.38
C GLU A 293 21.06 34.27 -13.29
N ALA A 294 20.82 33.19 -12.55
CA ALA A 294 21.79 32.13 -12.28
C ALA A 294 22.00 31.19 -13.48
N ASP A 295 23.20 30.60 -13.57
CA ASP A 295 23.52 29.54 -14.51
C ASP A 295 22.89 28.20 -14.05
N ALA A 296 21.89 27.73 -14.80
CA ALA A 296 21.16 26.50 -14.47
C ALA A 296 22.04 25.24 -14.49
N ALA A 297 23.08 25.18 -15.33
CA ALA A 297 23.97 24.01 -15.37
C ALA A 297 24.77 23.92 -14.06
N LYS A 298 25.29 25.05 -13.58
CA LYS A 298 26.00 25.12 -12.31
C LYS A 298 25.09 24.81 -11.11
N VAL A 299 23.86 25.33 -11.11
CA VAL A 299 22.90 25.03 -10.03
C VAL A 299 22.54 23.54 -10.00
N ASN A 300 22.34 22.90 -11.16
CA ASN A 300 22.11 21.45 -11.23
C ASN A 300 23.28 20.64 -10.65
N GLU A 301 24.52 21.07 -10.90
CA GLU A 301 25.69 20.45 -10.27
C GLU A 301 25.65 20.58 -8.74
N GLU A 302 25.32 21.75 -8.21
CA GLU A 302 25.21 21.95 -6.75
C GLU A 302 24.08 21.12 -6.12
N LEU A 303 22.97 20.94 -6.82
CA LEU A 303 21.83 20.12 -6.36
C LEU A 303 22.20 18.63 -6.24
N LEU A 304 23.12 18.14 -7.06
CA LEU A 304 23.65 16.77 -6.95
C LEU A 304 24.32 16.54 -5.58
N PHE A 305 25.04 17.55 -5.07
CA PHE A 305 25.85 17.47 -3.86
C PHE A 305 25.17 18.05 -2.61
N ALA A 306 23.99 18.63 -2.75
CA ALA A 306 23.22 19.18 -1.64
C ALA A 306 22.74 18.09 -0.67
N ASP A 307 22.69 18.42 0.61
CA ASP A 307 22.03 17.61 1.65
C ASP A 307 20.56 18.00 1.81
N GLY A 308 20.25 19.27 1.54
CA GLY A 308 18.90 19.82 1.52
C GLY A 308 18.62 20.69 0.29
N ILE A 309 17.41 20.59 -0.26
CA ILE A 309 16.99 21.36 -1.45
C ILE A 309 15.67 22.08 -1.15
N LEU A 310 15.62 23.40 -1.32
CA LEU A 310 14.38 24.18 -1.18
C LEU A 310 14.07 24.93 -2.48
N LEU A 311 13.04 24.49 -3.20
CA LEU A 311 12.68 25.05 -4.51
C LEU A 311 11.61 26.15 -4.38
N GLY A 312 11.98 27.39 -4.75
CA GLY A 312 11.10 28.56 -4.64
C GLY A 312 10.38 28.91 -5.95
N THR A 313 9.04 28.88 -5.98
CA THR A 313 8.28 29.27 -7.18
C THR A 313 6.99 30.02 -6.83
N PRO A 314 6.64 31.11 -7.54
CA PRO A 314 5.28 31.62 -7.49
C PRO A 314 4.35 30.68 -8.27
N THR A 315 3.04 30.94 -8.19
CA THR A 315 2.04 30.31 -9.07
C THR A 315 1.63 31.27 -10.19
N ILE A 316 1.79 30.84 -11.45
CA ILE A 316 1.33 31.57 -12.64
C ILE A 316 0.56 30.60 -13.54
N VAL A 317 -0.70 30.94 -13.86
CA VAL A 317 -1.60 30.11 -14.68
C VAL A 317 -1.73 28.67 -14.14
N GLY A 318 -1.85 28.54 -12.82
CA GLY A 318 -2.03 27.25 -12.17
C GLY A 318 -0.77 26.39 -12.08
N GLU A 319 0.43 26.96 -12.30
CA GLU A 319 1.66 26.16 -12.36
C GLU A 319 2.87 26.86 -11.73
N ALA A 320 3.88 26.07 -11.38
CA ALA A 320 5.23 26.51 -11.07
C ALA A 320 5.95 27.01 -12.33
N LEU A 321 6.94 27.88 -12.15
CA LEU A 321 7.61 28.48 -13.29
C LEU A 321 8.68 27.55 -13.88
N LYS A 322 8.80 27.63 -15.22
CA LYS A 322 9.69 26.79 -16.04
C LYS A 322 11.10 26.61 -15.47
N PRO A 323 11.80 27.66 -14.97
CA PRO A 323 13.16 27.48 -14.47
C PRO A 323 13.26 26.49 -13.29
N ILE A 324 12.23 26.42 -12.44
CA ILE A 324 12.20 25.46 -11.34
C ILE A 324 11.86 24.07 -11.85
N TRP A 325 10.94 23.95 -12.82
CA TRP A 325 10.65 22.68 -13.48
C TRP A 325 11.89 22.08 -14.15
N ASP A 326 12.64 22.89 -14.91
CA ASP A 326 13.84 22.45 -15.62
C ASP A 326 14.88 21.81 -14.69
N LEU A 327 15.07 22.36 -13.48
CA LEU A 327 15.93 21.75 -12.45
C LEU A 327 15.42 20.37 -12.06
N THR A 328 14.11 20.20 -11.82
CA THR A 328 13.53 18.90 -11.42
C THR A 328 13.48 17.86 -12.54
N LEU A 329 13.55 18.29 -13.80
CA LEU A 329 13.63 17.39 -14.96
C LEU A 329 15.04 16.79 -15.10
N GLY A 330 16.07 17.49 -14.60
CA GLY A 330 17.44 16.97 -14.53
C GLY A 330 17.74 16.06 -13.32
N MET A 331 16.76 15.84 -12.44
CA MET A 331 16.91 15.02 -11.25
C MET A 331 16.41 13.59 -11.46
N PHE A 332 17.09 12.62 -10.83
CA PHE A 332 16.77 11.20 -10.90
C PHE A 332 16.64 10.59 -9.50
N PRO A 333 15.68 9.66 -9.26
CA PRO A 333 15.52 9.02 -7.96
C PRO A 333 16.77 8.28 -7.45
N ALA A 334 17.56 7.70 -8.35
CA ALA A 334 18.77 6.95 -7.99
C ALA A 334 19.89 7.85 -7.43
N THR A 335 19.97 9.10 -7.88
CA THR A 335 21.04 10.03 -7.50
C THR A 335 20.60 11.06 -6.46
N HIS A 336 19.35 11.51 -6.52
CA HIS A 336 18.83 12.57 -5.66
C HIS A 336 17.86 12.04 -4.59
N GLY A 337 17.36 10.82 -4.73
CA GLY A 337 16.46 10.20 -3.75
C GLY A 337 17.09 10.14 -2.36
N GLY A 338 16.24 10.26 -1.33
CA GLY A 338 16.66 10.26 0.08
C GLY A 338 17.18 11.59 0.62
N LYS A 339 17.51 12.57 -0.23
CA LYS A 339 17.86 13.94 0.19
C LYS A 339 16.66 14.65 0.80
N HIS A 340 16.89 15.58 1.74
CA HIS A 340 15.81 16.41 2.29
C HIS A 340 15.40 17.47 1.26
N ALA A 341 14.10 17.65 1.06
CA ALA A 341 13.63 18.60 0.07
C ALA A 341 12.34 19.31 0.49
N GLY A 342 12.10 20.50 -0.04
CA GLY A 342 10.88 21.26 0.18
C GLY A 342 10.62 22.23 -0.96
N ALA A 343 9.42 22.78 -1.00
CA ALA A 343 9.06 23.83 -1.95
C ALA A 343 8.42 25.00 -1.21
N PHE A 344 8.59 26.21 -1.73
CA PHE A 344 7.99 27.39 -1.14
C PHE A 344 7.62 28.44 -2.19
N GLY A 345 6.76 29.39 -1.84
CA GLY A 345 6.53 30.56 -2.68
C GLY A 345 5.22 31.30 -2.47
N SER A 346 5.08 32.40 -3.21
CA SER A 346 3.91 33.27 -3.16
C SER A 346 2.88 32.94 -4.25
N TYR A 347 1.58 33.10 -3.96
CA TYR A 347 0.51 32.89 -4.93
C TYR A 347 -0.61 33.92 -4.80
N GLY A 348 -1.43 34.10 -5.84
CA GLY A 348 -2.55 35.04 -5.83
C GLY A 348 -3.87 34.42 -5.35
N TRP A 349 -4.38 33.42 -6.09
CA TRP A 349 -5.68 32.79 -5.82
C TRP A 349 -5.60 31.26 -5.71
N SER A 350 -5.02 30.57 -6.68
CA SER A 350 -5.14 29.09 -6.79
C SER A 350 -3.99 28.29 -6.17
N GLY A 351 -2.73 28.77 -6.29
CA GLY A 351 -1.61 28.35 -5.43
C GLY A 351 -0.97 26.96 -5.69
N GLU A 352 -1.07 26.45 -6.91
CA GLU A 352 -0.63 25.11 -7.32
C GLU A 352 0.90 24.96 -7.47
N GLY A 353 1.65 26.04 -7.65
CA GLY A 353 3.08 25.95 -7.96
C GLY A 353 3.88 25.18 -6.90
N VAL A 354 3.63 25.45 -5.61
CA VAL A 354 4.30 24.73 -4.52
C VAL A 354 3.84 23.26 -4.44
N PRO A 355 2.52 22.93 -4.41
CA PRO A 355 2.04 21.54 -4.46
C PRO A 355 2.61 20.72 -5.62
N ASN A 356 2.70 21.29 -6.82
CA ASN A 356 3.17 20.57 -8.01
C ASN A 356 4.66 20.21 -7.89
N ILE A 357 5.48 21.15 -7.41
CA ILE A 357 6.90 20.87 -7.13
C ILE A 357 7.05 19.88 -5.98
N THR A 358 6.27 20.01 -4.90
CA THR A 358 6.29 19.04 -3.80
C THR A 358 5.94 17.62 -4.28
N ALA A 359 4.94 17.47 -5.15
CA ALA A 359 4.59 16.19 -5.75
C ALA A 359 5.73 15.62 -6.60
N ARG A 360 6.39 16.47 -7.40
CA ARG A 360 7.56 16.07 -8.19
C ARG A 360 8.72 15.60 -7.31
N LEU A 361 9.02 16.32 -6.22
CA LEU A 361 10.07 15.92 -5.27
C LEU A 361 9.77 14.55 -4.63
N LYS A 362 8.50 14.23 -4.36
CA LYS A 362 8.08 12.90 -3.89
C LYS A 362 8.28 11.81 -4.95
N GLN A 363 7.95 12.09 -6.22
CA GLN A 363 8.23 11.16 -7.34
C GLN A 363 9.74 10.86 -7.46
N LEU A 364 10.60 11.84 -7.14
CA LEU A 364 12.05 11.69 -7.07
C LEU A 364 12.54 10.94 -5.82
N LYS A 365 11.63 10.40 -4.99
CA LYS A 365 11.92 9.65 -3.76
C LYS A 365 12.72 10.45 -2.72
N MET A 366 12.57 11.78 -2.69
CA MET A 366 13.20 12.64 -1.68
C MET A 366 12.41 12.63 -0.36
N LYS A 367 13.08 12.98 0.74
CA LYS A 367 12.46 13.21 2.05
C LYS A 367 11.83 14.61 2.07
N THR A 368 10.61 14.70 1.54
CA THR A 368 9.94 15.99 1.36
C THR A 368 9.30 16.52 2.65
N VAL A 369 9.57 17.77 3.01
CA VAL A 369 8.81 18.51 4.04
C VAL A 369 7.55 19.15 3.45
N GLU A 370 6.63 19.58 4.32
CA GLU A 370 5.45 20.35 3.90
C GLU A 370 5.89 21.66 3.22
N GLY A 371 5.23 22.02 2.11
CA GLY A 371 5.59 23.22 1.35
C GLY A 371 5.07 24.51 1.97
N PHE A 372 5.89 25.57 1.98
CA PHE A 372 5.56 26.86 2.59
C PHE A 372 4.94 27.84 1.58
N ARG A 373 3.72 28.33 1.84
CA ARG A 373 2.95 29.11 0.86
C ARG A 373 2.40 30.39 1.47
N VAL A 374 2.56 31.52 0.77
CA VAL A 374 2.04 32.81 1.22
C VAL A 374 1.18 33.44 0.13
N ARG A 375 0.02 33.97 0.52
CA ARG A 375 -0.88 34.63 -0.43
C ARG A 375 -0.46 36.08 -0.63
N PHE A 376 -0.17 36.45 -1.88
CA PHE A 376 0.33 37.75 -2.28
C PHE A 376 1.61 38.15 -1.53
N LYS A 377 1.71 39.43 -1.14
CA LYS A 377 2.88 40.01 -0.49
C LYS A 377 3.00 39.47 0.93
N PRO A 378 4.15 38.89 1.32
CA PRO A 378 4.38 38.46 2.70
C PRO A 378 4.24 39.62 3.68
N SER A 379 3.50 39.39 4.76
CA SER A 379 3.48 40.23 5.95
C SER A 379 4.70 39.95 6.84
N GLU A 380 4.95 40.79 7.85
CA GLU A 380 5.99 40.51 8.85
C GLU A 380 5.79 39.15 9.55
N ALA A 381 4.54 38.76 9.80
CA ALA A 381 4.23 37.45 10.37
C ALA A 381 4.61 36.31 9.40
N ASP A 382 4.31 36.47 8.12
CA ASP A 382 4.68 35.47 7.10
C ASP A 382 6.20 35.36 6.95
N LEU A 383 6.94 36.47 7.07
CA LEU A 383 8.40 36.48 7.03
C LEU A 383 9.00 35.80 8.26
N VAL A 384 8.40 35.94 9.45
CA VAL A 384 8.77 35.17 10.64
C VAL A 384 8.49 33.68 10.44
N SER A 385 7.34 33.32 9.87
CA SER A 385 7.04 31.92 9.55
C SER A 385 7.96 31.34 8.48
N ALA A 386 8.40 32.15 7.51
CA ALA A 386 9.38 31.75 6.50
C ALA A 386 10.77 31.50 7.14
N TYR A 387 11.18 32.35 8.08
CA TYR A 387 12.38 32.13 8.88
C TYR A 387 12.30 30.82 9.67
N GLU A 388 11.19 30.59 10.39
CA GLU A 388 10.98 29.36 11.16
C GLU A 388 10.98 28.12 10.28
N PHE A 389 10.33 28.19 9.10
CA PHE A 389 10.36 27.12 8.11
C PHE A 389 11.80 26.78 7.68
N GLY A 390 12.62 27.80 7.40
CA GLY A 390 14.03 27.64 7.10
C GLY A 390 14.82 27.03 8.26
N TYR A 391 14.60 27.52 9.48
CA TYR A 391 15.27 27.03 10.69
C TYR A 391 14.99 25.55 10.93
N GLN A 392 13.72 25.16 10.86
CA GLN A 392 13.31 23.76 11.01
C GLN A 392 13.89 22.88 9.92
N PHE A 393 13.89 23.34 8.66
CA PHE A 393 14.51 22.60 7.56
C PHE A 393 16.02 22.41 7.78
N GLY A 394 16.72 23.45 8.24
CA GLY A 394 18.14 23.39 8.57
C GLY A 394 18.44 22.42 9.72
N CYS A 395 17.58 22.37 10.75
CA CYS A 395 17.68 21.36 11.81
C CYS A 395 17.49 19.94 11.27
N ILE A 396 16.48 19.72 10.41
CA ILE A 396 16.20 18.43 9.78
C ILE A 396 17.41 17.94 8.97
N VAL A 397 18.01 18.80 8.15
CA VAL A 397 19.19 18.44 7.32
C VAL A 397 20.42 18.09 8.18
N GLN A 398 20.51 18.62 9.40
CA GLN A 398 21.57 18.37 10.36
C GLN A 398 21.24 17.26 11.37
N ASP A 399 20.10 16.56 11.21
CA ASP A 399 19.60 15.56 12.16
C ASP A 399 19.52 16.10 13.62
N LYS A 400 19.17 17.38 13.79
CA LYS A 400 19.00 18.05 15.08
C LYS A 400 17.52 18.11 15.47
N GLU A 401 17.23 17.88 16.75
CA GLU A 401 15.90 18.18 17.29
C GLU A 401 15.67 19.71 17.29
N PRO A 402 14.61 20.21 16.64
CA PRO A 402 14.28 21.63 16.69
C PRO A 402 13.97 22.06 18.13
N VAL A 403 14.53 23.18 18.60
CA VAL A 403 14.15 23.75 19.91
C VAL A 403 12.74 24.34 19.77
N LYS A 404 11.73 23.55 20.14
CA LYS A 404 10.32 23.93 19.99
C LYS A 404 9.89 24.95 21.05
N PRO A 405 9.40 26.14 20.69
CA PRO A 405 8.33 26.76 21.47
C PRO A 405 7.10 25.84 21.37
N LYS A 406 6.64 25.31 22.52
CA LYS A 406 5.52 24.35 22.57
C LYS A 406 4.23 24.91 21.97
N LYS A 407 3.62 24.17 21.04
CA LYS A 407 2.18 23.81 21.03
C LYS A 407 1.89 22.63 20.06
N PRO A 408 0.73 21.96 20.20
CA PRO A 408 0.57 20.53 20.42
C PRO A 408 0.61 19.67 19.15
N GLY A 409 0.90 18.38 19.33
CA GLY A 409 1.04 17.41 18.25
C GLY A 409 -0.29 17.01 17.65
N ALA A 410 -0.56 17.42 16.41
CA ALA A 410 -1.58 16.79 15.60
C ALA A 410 -1.00 15.49 15.01
N ARG A 411 -1.51 14.35 15.47
CA ARG A 411 -1.42 13.09 14.70
C ARG A 411 -2.20 13.30 13.41
N SER A 412 -1.60 13.03 12.24
CA SER A 412 -2.37 13.01 10.99
C SER A 412 -3.29 11.79 11.02
N LEU A 413 -4.59 12.04 11.09
CA LEU A 413 -5.60 10.99 11.16
C LEU A 413 -6.11 10.68 9.75
N VAL A 414 -6.46 9.42 9.54
CA VAL A 414 -7.15 8.95 8.35
C VAL A 414 -8.43 8.24 8.74
N LYS A 415 -9.47 8.38 7.93
CA LYS A 415 -10.71 7.61 8.00
C LYS A 415 -10.66 6.48 6.98
N CYS A 416 -10.84 5.25 7.42
CA CYS A 416 -11.11 4.14 6.52
C CYS A 416 -12.50 4.29 5.91
N LEU A 417 -12.58 4.27 4.59
CA LEU A 417 -13.84 4.35 3.85
C LEU A 417 -14.67 3.07 3.94
N VAL A 418 -14.06 1.94 4.30
CA VAL A 418 -14.73 0.64 4.39
C VAL A 418 -15.49 0.49 5.70
N CYS A 419 -14.86 0.76 6.84
CA CYS A 419 -15.48 0.60 8.16
C CYS A 419 -15.76 1.91 8.88
N GLY A 420 -15.39 3.06 8.30
CA GLY A 420 -15.57 4.38 8.88
C GLY A 420 -14.62 4.75 10.02
N GLU A 421 -13.73 3.84 10.44
CA GLU A 421 -12.82 4.07 11.57
C GLU A 421 -11.81 5.18 11.28
N ILE A 422 -11.56 6.02 12.28
CA ILE A 422 -10.53 7.06 12.24
C ILE A 422 -9.33 6.62 13.09
N PHE A 423 -8.16 6.50 12.47
CA PHE A 423 -6.93 6.06 13.13
C PHE A 423 -5.71 6.82 12.60
N ASP A 424 -4.54 6.55 13.19
CA ASP A 424 -3.30 7.22 12.82
C ASP A 424 -2.85 6.82 11.40
N SER A 425 -2.53 7.81 10.57
CA SER A 425 -2.08 7.61 9.19
C SER A 425 -0.80 6.77 9.03
N SER A 426 -0.06 6.51 10.12
CA SER A 426 1.11 5.62 10.11
C SER A 426 0.77 4.15 9.91
N LEU A 427 -0.48 3.73 10.11
CA LEU A 427 -0.92 2.36 9.84
C LEU A 427 -1.14 2.15 8.34
N GLU A 428 -0.49 1.13 7.77
CA GLU A 428 -0.64 0.74 6.36
C GLU A 428 -1.93 -0.06 6.09
N ILE A 429 -2.52 -0.65 7.14
CA ILE A 429 -3.72 -1.48 7.11
C ILE A 429 -4.69 -0.96 8.18
N CYS A 430 -5.99 -0.91 7.85
CA CYS A 430 -7.00 -0.48 8.78
C CYS A 430 -7.12 -1.47 9.94
N PRO A 431 -6.99 -1.03 11.20
CA PRO A 431 -6.99 -1.93 12.35
C PRO A 431 -8.36 -2.60 12.59
N VAL A 432 -9.45 -2.00 12.10
CA VAL A 432 -10.82 -2.50 12.33
C VAL A 432 -11.28 -3.51 11.29
N CYS A 433 -10.93 -3.30 10.02
CA CYS A 433 -11.49 -4.11 8.93
C CYS A 433 -10.47 -4.74 7.99
N GLY A 434 -9.17 -4.51 8.23
CA GLY A 434 -8.07 -5.19 7.53
C GLY A 434 -7.76 -4.70 6.12
N VAL A 435 -8.39 -3.62 5.64
CA VAL A 435 -8.18 -3.10 4.28
C VAL A 435 -6.94 -2.20 4.18
N GLY A 436 -6.32 -2.15 3.01
CA GLY A 436 -5.11 -1.35 2.76
C GLY A 436 -5.36 0.16 2.64
N LYS A 437 -4.27 0.93 2.69
CA LYS A 437 -4.26 2.40 2.66
C LYS A 437 -4.92 3.06 1.47
N GLU A 438 -5.09 2.35 0.36
CA GLU A 438 -5.86 2.81 -0.80
C GLU A 438 -7.31 3.16 -0.46
N ASN A 439 -7.83 2.68 0.68
CA ASN A 439 -9.17 2.95 1.16
C ASN A 439 -9.24 4.05 2.24
N PHE A 440 -8.16 4.80 2.47
CA PHE A 440 -8.07 5.80 3.55
C PHE A 440 -8.20 7.22 3.01
N VAL A 441 -8.98 8.04 3.70
CA VAL A 441 -9.07 9.48 3.41
C VAL A 441 -8.55 10.28 4.59
N PRO A 442 -7.78 11.36 4.38
CA PRO A 442 -7.36 12.23 5.47
C PRO A 442 -8.55 12.79 6.22
N VAL A 443 -8.44 12.87 7.54
CA VAL A 443 -9.39 13.61 8.37
C VAL A 443 -8.63 14.57 9.28
N ASP A 444 -9.16 15.78 9.38
CA ASP A 444 -8.59 16.77 10.29
C ASP A 444 -8.84 16.30 11.73
N ALA A 445 -7.76 16.23 12.51
CA ALA A 445 -7.87 15.96 13.94
C ALA A 445 -8.56 17.15 14.62
N GLN A 446 -9.82 16.96 15.01
CA GLN A 446 -10.48 17.90 15.92
C GLN A 446 -10.00 17.61 17.34
N GLU A 447 -8.88 18.24 17.73
CA GLU A 447 -8.51 18.29 19.14
C GLU A 447 -9.47 19.22 19.88
N THR A 448 -10.17 18.70 20.88
CA THR A 448 -10.97 19.55 21.75
C THR A 448 -10.06 20.41 22.63
N GLY A 449 -10.31 21.72 22.65
CA GLY A 449 -9.72 22.65 23.60
C GLY A 449 -10.41 22.65 24.96
N TYR A 450 -11.51 21.89 25.11
CA TYR A 450 -12.31 21.83 26.32
C TYR A 450 -11.69 20.85 27.31
N VAL A 451 -11.42 21.35 28.51
CA VAL A 451 -10.93 20.56 29.64
C VAL A 451 -11.78 20.88 30.86
N ASN A 452 -12.32 19.85 31.48
CA ASN A 452 -13.09 19.91 32.71
C ASN A 452 -12.58 18.81 33.66
N ASN A 453 -11.55 19.15 34.44
CA ASN A 453 -10.96 18.23 35.42
C ASN A 453 -11.85 18.16 36.65
N THR A 454 -12.40 16.97 36.93
CA THR A 454 -13.37 16.78 38.02
C THR A 454 -12.90 15.70 39.03
N GLN A 455 -13.76 15.40 40.00
CA GLN A 455 -13.68 14.21 40.84
C GLN A 455 -14.83 13.23 40.53
N GLU A 456 -15.39 13.31 39.32
CA GLU A 456 -16.47 12.45 38.87
C GLU A 456 -15.96 10.99 38.78
N TYR A 457 -16.90 10.07 39.02
CA TYR A 457 -16.70 8.64 38.91
C TYR A 457 -17.56 8.13 37.75
N TYR A 458 -16.92 8.03 36.57
CA TYR A 458 -17.55 7.58 35.34
C TYR A 458 -17.58 6.06 35.31
N VAL A 459 -18.78 5.48 35.28
CA VAL A 459 -18.96 4.04 35.09
C VAL A 459 -19.55 3.80 33.70
N ILE A 460 -18.88 2.95 32.92
CA ILE A 460 -19.26 2.58 31.57
C ILE A 460 -19.66 1.12 31.58
N LEU A 461 -20.93 0.85 31.23
CA LEU A 461 -21.48 -0.50 31.12
C LEU A 461 -21.26 -0.99 29.69
N GLY A 462 -20.24 -1.82 29.49
CA GLY A 462 -19.90 -2.39 28.19
C GLY A 462 -18.51 -1.96 27.69
N ASN A 463 -17.86 -2.87 26.99
CA ASN A 463 -16.47 -2.75 26.53
C ASN A 463 -16.32 -2.88 25.01
N GLY A 464 -17.40 -2.58 24.27
CA GLY A 464 -17.37 -2.51 22.81
C GLY A 464 -16.84 -1.16 22.29
N ALA A 465 -16.94 -0.94 20.98
CA ALA A 465 -16.50 0.30 20.32
C ALA A 465 -17.07 1.58 20.97
N ALA A 466 -18.36 1.58 21.32
CA ALA A 466 -19.01 2.70 21.98
C ALA A 466 -18.44 2.98 23.38
N GLY A 467 -18.26 1.94 24.20
CA GLY A 467 -17.70 2.08 25.55
C GLY A 467 -16.25 2.57 25.53
N PHE A 468 -15.43 2.02 24.62
CA PHE A 468 -14.05 2.47 24.42
C PHE A 468 -13.97 3.94 24.00
N ASN A 469 -14.73 4.34 22.98
CA ASN A 469 -14.72 5.72 22.49
C ASN A 469 -15.28 6.71 23.52
N ALA A 470 -16.23 6.27 24.37
CA ALA A 470 -16.71 7.06 25.48
C ALA A 470 -15.62 7.26 26.55
N ALA A 471 -14.87 6.22 26.92
CA ALA A 471 -13.75 6.32 27.86
C ALA A 471 -12.65 7.26 27.33
N LYS A 472 -12.31 7.12 26.04
CA LYS A 472 -11.37 8.00 25.35
C LYS A 472 -11.84 9.46 25.38
N ALA A 473 -13.09 9.72 24.98
CA ALA A 473 -13.65 11.07 24.96
C ALA A 473 -13.72 11.70 26.35
N ILE A 474 -14.06 10.93 27.39
CA ILE A 474 -13.99 11.40 28.78
C ILE A 474 -12.55 11.78 29.12
N ARG A 475 -11.57 10.90 28.88
CA ARG A 475 -10.18 11.18 29.28
C ARG A 475 -9.56 12.35 28.50
N GLU A 476 -9.99 12.61 27.28
CA GLU A 476 -9.60 13.80 26.52
C GLU A 476 -9.96 15.09 27.27
N ARG A 477 -11.12 15.11 27.94
CA ARG A 477 -11.73 16.29 28.58
C ARG A 477 -11.49 16.36 30.08
N ASP A 478 -11.47 15.23 30.77
CA ASP A 478 -11.28 15.13 32.21
C ASP A 478 -10.04 14.28 32.52
N LYS A 479 -8.95 14.96 32.94
CA LYS A 479 -7.67 14.32 33.26
C LYS A 479 -7.62 13.76 34.68
N THR A 480 -8.60 14.05 35.54
CA THR A 480 -8.56 13.71 36.97
C THR A 480 -9.67 12.76 37.42
N GLY A 481 -10.81 12.74 36.72
CA GLY A 481 -11.91 11.81 36.99
C GLY A 481 -11.52 10.34 36.85
N SER A 482 -12.21 9.49 37.60
CA SER A 482 -12.01 8.03 37.60
C SER A 482 -12.93 7.39 36.57
N ILE A 483 -12.38 6.52 35.72
CA ILE A 483 -13.14 5.84 34.67
C ILE A 483 -13.08 4.34 34.92
N VAL A 484 -14.24 3.69 35.06
CA VAL A 484 -14.39 2.24 35.22
C VAL A 484 -15.23 1.70 34.07
N MET A 485 -14.70 0.73 33.34
CA MET A 485 -15.39 0.00 32.29
C MET A 485 -15.71 -1.42 32.76
N ILE A 486 -16.96 -1.84 32.67
CA ILE A 486 -17.41 -3.17 33.15
C ILE A 486 -17.86 -4.01 31.95
N SER A 487 -17.38 -5.25 31.87
CA SER A 487 -17.70 -6.19 30.78
C SER A 487 -17.83 -7.61 31.28
N ASN A 488 -18.80 -8.34 30.71
CA ASN A 488 -18.93 -9.78 30.94
C ASN A 488 -17.96 -10.62 30.09
N GLU A 489 -17.25 -10.02 29.15
CA GLU A 489 -16.17 -10.67 28.40
C GLU A 489 -14.83 -10.52 29.13
N PRO A 490 -13.96 -11.55 29.11
CA PRO A 490 -12.69 -11.54 29.83
C PRO A 490 -11.56 -10.81 29.08
N TYR A 491 -11.87 -10.06 28.00
CA TYR A 491 -10.89 -9.42 27.13
C TYR A 491 -11.09 -7.89 27.06
N PRO A 492 -10.03 -7.10 26.82
CA PRO A 492 -10.11 -5.68 26.49
C PRO A 492 -10.95 -5.41 25.23
N SER A 493 -11.23 -4.12 24.95
CA SER A 493 -12.04 -3.77 23.78
C SER A 493 -11.36 -4.25 22.49
N TYR A 494 -12.11 -4.90 21.59
CA TYR A 494 -11.57 -5.43 20.34
C TYR A 494 -12.46 -5.11 19.12
N ASN A 495 -11.84 -5.18 17.94
CA ASN A 495 -12.42 -4.93 16.63
C ASN A 495 -13.34 -6.08 16.22
N ARG A 496 -14.57 -6.06 16.74
CA ARG A 496 -15.58 -7.08 16.52
C ARG A 496 -15.90 -7.39 15.03
N PRO A 497 -15.83 -6.45 14.07
CA PRO A 497 -15.96 -6.76 12.65
C PRO A 497 -14.90 -7.75 12.12
N MET A 498 -13.77 -7.93 12.79
CA MET A 498 -12.76 -8.92 12.40
C MET A 498 -13.20 -10.36 12.68
N LEU A 499 -14.17 -10.60 13.57
CA LEU A 499 -14.56 -11.96 13.97
C LEU A 499 -15.08 -12.80 12.80
N THR A 500 -15.85 -12.22 11.87
CA THR A 500 -16.38 -12.93 10.69
C THR A 500 -15.38 -13.02 9.54
N LYS A 501 -14.37 -12.14 9.50
CA LYS A 501 -13.36 -12.07 8.43
C LYS A 501 -12.14 -12.93 8.69
N SER A 502 -12.02 -13.51 9.87
CA SER A 502 -10.79 -14.15 10.32
C SER A 502 -11.05 -15.44 11.07
N ILE A 503 -12.20 -16.06 10.83
CA ILE A 503 -12.60 -17.35 11.43
C ILE A 503 -11.54 -18.44 11.18
N VAL A 504 -10.86 -18.42 10.03
CA VAL A 504 -9.82 -19.42 9.70
C VAL A 504 -8.41 -18.96 10.10
N ALA A 505 -8.24 -17.68 10.42
CA ALA A 505 -6.91 -17.09 10.64
C ALA A 505 -6.40 -17.27 12.09
N GLY A 506 -7.22 -17.74 13.04
CA GLY A 506 -6.81 -18.00 14.42
C GLY A 506 -6.35 -16.73 15.16
N LEU A 507 -7.07 -15.62 15.00
CA LEU A 507 -6.69 -14.34 15.63
C LEU A 507 -6.94 -14.36 17.15
N SER A 508 -5.93 -14.01 17.93
CA SER A 508 -6.05 -13.83 19.38
C SER A 508 -6.73 -12.49 19.72
N ALA A 509 -7.28 -12.39 20.94
CA ALA A 509 -7.91 -11.17 21.44
C ALA A 509 -6.97 -9.95 21.38
N GLU A 510 -5.67 -10.16 21.62
CA GLU A 510 -4.64 -9.12 21.57
C GLU A 510 -4.40 -8.62 20.14
N GLN A 511 -4.49 -9.50 19.13
CA GLN A 511 -4.26 -9.14 17.72
C GLN A 511 -5.38 -8.29 17.14
N ILE A 512 -6.60 -8.42 17.67
CA ILE A 512 -7.77 -7.63 17.26
C ILE A 512 -8.16 -6.57 18.29
N ALA A 513 -7.35 -6.33 19.32
CA ALA A 513 -7.61 -5.29 20.31
C ALA A 513 -7.69 -3.90 19.66
N ILE A 514 -8.58 -3.03 20.16
CA ILE A 514 -8.67 -1.63 19.69
C ILE A 514 -7.40 -0.87 20.11
N GLU A 515 -6.96 -1.09 21.35
CA GLU A 515 -5.72 -0.55 21.92
C GLU A 515 -5.06 -1.59 22.81
N GLY A 516 -3.73 -1.48 22.95
CA GLY A 516 -2.97 -2.35 23.85
C GLY A 516 -3.19 -2.02 25.35
N PRO A 517 -2.80 -2.92 26.28
CA PRO A 517 -2.97 -2.71 27.72
C PRO A 517 -2.40 -1.38 28.25
N ALA A 518 -1.26 -0.94 27.69
CA ALA A 518 -0.60 0.31 28.06
C ALA A 518 -1.50 1.54 27.92
N TRP A 519 -2.38 1.58 26.91
CA TRP A 519 -3.28 2.72 26.71
C TRP A 519 -4.21 2.91 27.91
N TYR A 520 -4.77 1.83 28.45
CA TYR A 520 -5.69 1.88 29.58
C TYR A 520 -4.98 2.32 30.87
N GLU A 521 -3.73 1.87 31.08
CA GLU A 521 -2.90 2.30 32.21
C GLU A 521 -2.55 3.78 32.13
N GLU A 522 -2.03 4.23 30.98
CA GLU A 522 -1.65 5.63 30.73
C GLU A 522 -2.85 6.58 30.87
N ASN A 523 -4.01 6.15 30.40
CA ASN A 523 -5.27 6.91 30.48
C ASN A 523 -6.05 6.66 31.78
N ARG A 524 -5.52 5.89 32.73
CA ARG A 524 -6.19 5.58 34.02
C ARG A 524 -7.65 5.15 33.81
N VAL A 525 -7.85 4.22 32.90
CA VAL A 525 -9.14 3.57 32.61
C VAL A 525 -9.08 2.17 33.23
N TYR A 526 -9.88 1.95 34.27
CA TYR A 526 -9.90 0.67 34.98
C TYR A 526 -10.93 -0.27 34.33
N GLN A 527 -10.51 -1.49 34.01
CA GLN A 527 -11.39 -2.49 33.43
C GLN A 527 -11.77 -3.57 34.45
N MET A 528 -13.07 -3.86 34.54
CA MET A 528 -13.62 -4.99 35.29
C MET A 528 -14.16 -6.01 34.28
N LEU A 529 -13.25 -6.85 33.78
CA LEU A 529 -13.52 -7.88 32.77
C LEU A 529 -14.07 -9.16 33.41
N GLY A 530 -14.86 -9.92 32.64
CA GLY A 530 -15.51 -11.15 33.11
C GLY A 530 -16.52 -10.92 34.26
N LYS A 531 -17.09 -9.72 34.38
CA LYS A 531 -18.08 -9.34 35.39
C LYS A 531 -19.42 -9.01 34.75
N GLN A 532 -20.49 -9.63 35.24
CA GLN A 532 -21.84 -9.37 34.74
C GLN A 532 -22.53 -8.34 35.62
N VAL A 533 -23.07 -7.28 35.01
CA VAL A 533 -23.94 -6.33 35.69
C VAL A 533 -25.35 -6.92 35.75
N THR A 534 -25.96 -6.92 36.93
CA THR A 534 -27.29 -7.51 37.16
C THR A 534 -28.35 -6.45 37.44
N ALA A 535 -27.98 -5.33 38.05
CA ALA A 535 -28.88 -4.22 38.36
C ALA A 535 -28.12 -2.90 38.49
N VAL A 536 -28.84 -1.79 38.41
CA VAL A 536 -28.34 -0.45 38.73
C VAL A 536 -29.35 0.23 39.67
N ASP A 537 -28.90 0.58 40.87
CA ASP A 537 -29.66 1.35 41.85
C ASP A 537 -29.46 2.84 41.59
N GLN A 538 -30.52 3.53 41.20
CA GLN A 538 -30.47 4.94 40.81
C GLN A 538 -30.54 5.89 42.00
N GLU A 539 -31.20 5.47 43.07
CA GLU A 539 -31.32 6.28 44.28
C GLU A 539 -29.97 6.36 44.97
N GLN A 540 -29.25 5.24 45.05
CA GLN A 540 -27.91 5.17 45.62
C GLN A 540 -26.78 5.48 44.62
N LYS A 541 -27.10 5.54 43.32
CA LYS A 541 -26.15 5.62 42.20
C LYS A 541 -25.09 4.51 42.27
N GLU A 542 -25.52 3.26 42.32
CA GLU A 542 -24.67 2.06 42.42
C GLU A 542 -24.97 1.05 41.31
N VAL A 543 -23.93 0.50 40.69
CA VAL A 543 -24.00 -0.65 39.76
C VAL A 543 -23.76 -1.92 40.56
N ILE A 544 -24.61 -2.93 40.40
CA ILE A 544 -24.56 -4.21 41.13
C ILE A 544 -24.08 -5.30 40.19
N LEU A 545 -23.02 -6.00 40.59
CA LEU A 545 -22.45 -7.14 39.86
C LEU A 545 -23.11 -8.46 40.28
N ASP A 546 -22.93 -9.49 39.46
CA ASP A 546 -23.31 -10.88 39.75
C ASP A 546 -22.65 -11.46 41.00
N SER A 547 -21.46 -10.97 41.37
CA SER A 547 -20.78 -11.28 42.63
C SER A 547 -21.45 -10.65 43.87
N GLY A 548 -22.40 -9.72 43.68
CA GLY A 548 -22.98 -8.88 44.73
C GLY A 548 -22.14 -7.64 45.07
N GLU A 549 -20.99 -7.44 44.43
CA GLU A 549 -20.19 -6.22 44.57
C GLU A 549 -20.95 -5.00 44.03
N LYS A 550 -20.79 -3.85 44.70
CA LYS A 550 -21.46 -2.60 44.37
C LYS A 550 -20.46 -1.53 44.01
N ILE A 551 -20.67 -0.88 42.86
CA ILE A 551 -19.77 0.14 42.33
C ILE A 551 -20.54 1.45 42.23
N ARG A 552 -20.13 2.46 42.99
CA ARG A 552 -20.76 3.78 42.97
C ARG A 552 -20.39 4.53 41.69
N TYR A 553 -21.32 5.31 41.14
CA TYR A 553 -21.06 6.21 40.01
C TYR A 553 -21.56 7.63 40.30
N THR A 554 -21.03 8.60 39.56
CA THR A 554 -21.62 9.94 39.46
C THR A 554 -22.18 10.19 38.07
N ARG A 555 -21.52 9.64 37.04
CA ARG A 555 -21.94 9.59 35.63
C ARG A 555 -21.98 8.14 35.17
N LEU A 556 -23.06 7.74 34.50
CA LEU A 556 -23.22 6.38 33.97
C LEU A 556 -23.37 6.42 32.45
N ILE A 557 -22.63 5.58 31.75
CA ILE A 557 -22.76 5.42 30.29
C ILE A 557 -23.19 3.98 29.99
N TYR A 558 -24.38 3.83 29.43
CA TYR A 558 -24.96 2.57 29.02
C TYR A 558 -24.51 2.23 27.58
N ALA A 559 -23.54 1.33 27.46
CA ALA A 559 -22.91 0.93 26.20
C ALA A 559 -22.89 -0.61 26.02
N LEU A 560 -23.94 -1.29 26.51
CA LEU A 560 -24.03 -2.76 26.51
C LEU A 560 -24.23 -3.37 25.11
N GLY A 561 -24.50 -2.54 24.11
CA GLY A 561 -24.58 -2.95 22.72
C GLY A 561 -25.75 -3.89 22.42
N SER A 562 -25.48 -4.92 21.63
CA SER A 562 -26.51 -5.81 21.07
C SER A 562 -26.06 -7.28 21.04
N GLU A 563 -27.04 -8.18 20.99
CA GLU A 563 -26.85 -9.62 20.76
C GLU A 563 -27.42 -10.05 19.41
N CYS A 564 -26.89 -11.14 18.86
CA CYS A 564 -27.44 -11.72 17.64
C CYS A 564 -28.88 -12.21 17.85
N PHE A 565 -29.73 -11.93 16.87
CA PHE A 565 -31.07 -12.45 16.81
C PHE A 565 -31.06 -13.83 16.13
N ILE A 566 -31.47 -14.86 16.87
CA ILE A 566 -31.71 -16.20 16.31
C ILE A 566 -33.21 -16.36 16.10
N PRO A 567 -33.70 -16.54 14.86
CA PRO A 567 -35.11 -16.73 14.59
C PRO A 567 -35.70 -17.92 15.38
N PRO A 568 -36.99 -17.87 15.76
CA PRO A 568 -37.64 -19.01 16.39
C PRO A 568 -37.85 -20.12 15.35
N MET A 569 -37.02 -21.15 15.40
CA MET A 569 -37.17 -22.38 14.61
C MET A 569 -36.81 -23.62 15.45
N GLU A 570 -37.33 -24.78 15.05
CA GLU A 570 -36.94 -26.07 15.62
C GLU A 570 -35.45 -26.34 15.38
N GLY A 571 -34.77 -26.98 16.34
CA GLY A 571 -33.33 -27.29 16.26
C GLY A 571 -32.38 -26.12 16.53
N ARG A 572 -32.87 -24.89 16.77
CA ARG A 572 -32.00 -23.71 17.04
C ARG A 572 -31.08 -23.82 18.26
N GLY A 573 -31.33 -24.78 19.15
CA GLY A 573 -30.56 -25.01 20.38
C GLY A 573 -29.48 -26.07 20.25
N LEU A 574 -29.32 -26.69 19.06
CA LEU A 574 -28.26 -27.65 18.80
C LEU A 574 -26.88 -26.98 18.91
N PRO A 575 -25.85 -27.69 19.40
CA PRO A 575 -24.56 -27.09 19.74
C PRO A 575 -23.79 -26.54 18.53
N GLU A 576 -24.04 -27.04 17.31
CA GLU A 576 -23.42 -26.55 16.08
C GLU A 576 -24.17 -25.38 15.42
N VAL A 577 -25.22 -24.85 16.09
CA VAL A 577 -25.94 -23.65 15.66
C VAL A 577 -25.32 -22.44 16.35
N ILE A 578 -24.54 -21.66 15.61
CA ILE A 578 -23.71 -20.59 16.16
C ILE A 578 -24.10 -19.25 15.54
N ALA A 579 -24.22 -18.22 16.37
CA ALA A 579 -24.28 -16.84 15.91
C ALA A 579 -22.99 -16.14 16.33
N ILE A 580 -22.16 -15.77 15.35
CA ILE A 580 -20.84 -15.20 15.62
C ILE A 580 -21.03 -13.76 16.12
N ARG A 581 -20.88 -13.57 17.43
CA ARG A 581 -20.87 -12.24 18.05
C ARG A 581 -19.60 -12.00 18.84
N ARG A 582 -19.13 -13.00 19.57
CA ARG A 582 -18.01 -12.91 20.53
C ARG A 582 -16.82 -13.73 20.03
N LEU A 583 -15.64 -13.46 20.57
CA LEU A 583 -14.44 -14.25 20.26
C LEU A 583 -14.64 -15.75 20.55
N SER A 584 -15.32 -16.07 21.67
CA SER A 584 -15.64 -17.46 22.02
C SER A 584 -16.62 -18.14 21.06
N ASP A 585 -17.32 -17.41 20.20
CA ASP A 585 -18.13 -18.01 19.14
C ASP A 585 -17.26 -18.40 17.95
N VAL A 586 -16.20 -17.63 17.65
CA VAL A 586 -15.21 -17.97 16.62
C VAL A 586 -14.44 -19.22 17.02
N GLU A 587 -13.96 -19.29 18.26
CA GLU A 587 -13.25 -20.47 18.80
C GLU A 587 -14.10 -21.75 18.69
N LYS A 588 -15.43 -21.65 18.90
CA LYS A 588 -16.35 -22.78 18.71
C LYS A 588 -16.46 -23.18 17.25
N VAL A 589 -16.58 -22.22 16.33
CA VAL A 589 -16.64 -22.51 14.88
C VAL A 589 -15.35 -23.18 14.43
N GLU A 590 -14.19 -22.67 14.86
CA GLU A 590 -12.87 -23.27 14.59
C GLU A 590 -12.80 -24.73 15.01
N ALA A 591 -13.21 -25.04 16.24
CA ALA A 591 -13.23 -26.43 16.74
C ALA A 591 -14.19 -27.34 15.95
N LEU A 592 -15.35 -26.83 15.52
CA LEU A 592 -16.31 -27.61 14.74
C LEU A 592 -15.87 -27.85 13.30
N MET A 593 -15.13 -26.92 12.70
CA MET A 593 -14.67 -27.02 11.31
C MET A 593 -13.77 -28.24 11.07
N GLU A 594 -13.02 -28.70 12.06
CA GLU A 594 -12.11 -29.86 11.93
C GLU A 594 -12.81 -31.15 11.48
N ASN A 595 -14.09 -31.31 11.81
CA ASN A 595 -14.87 -32.54 11.56
C ASN A 595 -16.12 -32.29 10.70
N ALA A 596 -16.22 -31.12 10.06
CA ALA A 596 -17.38 -30.73 9.27
C ALA A 596 -17.07 -30.76 7.77
N GLU A 597 -18.01 -31.30 6.99
CA GLU A 597 -17.92 -31.29 5.52
C GLU A 597 -18.79 -30.17 4.92
N ASN A 598 -19.94 -29.88 5.54
CA ASN A 598 -20.92 -28.94 5.01
C ASN A 598 -21.36 -27.91 6.07
N ALA A 599 -21.54 -26.67 5.64
CA ALA A 599 -22.07 -25.59 6.48
C ALA A 599 -23.21 -24.85 5.78
N VAL A 600 -24.21 -24.46 6.57
CA VAL A 600 -25.30 -23.58 6.13
C VAL A 600 -25.19 -22.24 6.86
N VAL A 601 -25.27 -21.15 6.11
CA VAL A 601 -25.35 -19.80 6.68
C VAL A 601 -26.75 -19.25 6.47
N ILE A 602 -27.46 -18.95 7.56
CA ILE A 602 -28.79 -18.35 7.55
C ILE A 602 -28.65 -16.83 7.62
N GLY A 603 -28.89 -16.14 6.51
CA GLY A 603 -28.77 -14.70 6.34
C GLY A 603 -27.71 -14.31 5.30
N GLY A 604 -28.14 -13.65 4.24
CA GLY A 604 -27.34 -13.12 3.12
C GLY A 604 -26.97 -11.65 3.27
N GLY A 605 -26.75 -11.18 4.50
CA GLY A 605 -26.13 -9.90 4.80
C GLY A 605 -24.60 -9.97 4.79
N VAL A 606 -23.92 -8.83 4.97
CA VAL A 606 -22.44 -8.72 4.94
C VAL A 606 -21.77 -9.79 5.80
N LEU A 607 -22.09 -9.84 7.10
CA LEU A 607 -21.50 -10.79 8.05
C LEU A 607 -21.76 -12.26 7.67
N GLY A 608 -22.94 -12.55 7.11
CA GLY A 608 -23.28 -13.91 6.67
C GLY A 608 -22.46 -14.33 5.44
N LEU A 609 -22.31 -13.43 4.46
CA LEU A 609 -21.51 -13.69 3.27
C LEU A 609 -20.01 -13.79 3.59
N GLU A 610 -19.51 -12.99 4.53
CA GLU A 610 -18.12 -13.08 5.03
C GLU A 610 -17.88 -14.42 5.74
N ALA A 611 -18.77 -14.82 6.66
CA ALA A 611 -18.68 -16.11 7.33
C ALA A 611 -18.76 -17.27 6.33
N ALA A 612 -19.64 -17.19 5.33
CA ALA A 612 -19.74 -18.18 4.26
C ALA A 612 -18.43 -18.29 3.47
N TRP A 613 -17.77 -17.16 3.20
CA TRP A 613 -16.49 -17.13 2.51
C TRP A 613 -15.35 -17.73 3.36
N GLU A 614 -15.29 -17.42 4.66
CA GLU A 614 -14.30 -18.05 5.56
C GLU A 614 -14.48 -19.56 5.65
N LEU A 615 -15.72 -20.04 5.86
CA LEU A 615 -16.03 -21.48 5.88
C LEU A 615 -15.64 -22.17 4.56
N LYS A 616 -15.84 -21.48 3.42
CA LYS A 616 -15.45 -21.99 2.12
C LYS A 616 -13.93 -22.11 1.98
N LYS A 617 -13.16 -21.13 2.47
CA LYS A 617 -11.69 -21.20 2.51
C LYS A 617 -11.17 -22.32 3.40
N ALA A 618 -11.91 -22.70 4.45
CA ALA A 618 -11.63 -23.87 5.27
C ALA A 618 -11.94 -25.22 4.57
N GLY A 619 -12.49 -25.20 3.35
CA GLY A 619 -12.74 -26.39 2.53
C GLY A 619 -14.15 -26.96 2.65
N LEU A 620 -15.05 -26.33 3.40
CA LEU A 620 -16.42 -26.82 3.57
C LEU A 620 -17.28 -26.54 2.33
N GLY A 621 -18.28 -27.39 2.09
CA GLY A 621 -19.40 -27.09 1.21
C GLY A 621 -20.33 -26.07 1.87
N VAL A 622 -20.51 -24.90 1.27
CA VAL A 622 -21.24 -23.79 1.92
C VAL A 622 -22.49 -23.41 1.13
N THR A 623 -23.63 -23.36 1.83
CA THR A 623 -24.89 -22.81 1.30
C THR A 623 -25.40 -21.66 2.16
N VAL A 624 -25.65 -20.50 1.55
CA VAL A 624 -26.27 -19.33 2.18
C VAL A 624 -27.76 -19.32 1.88
N LEU A 625 -28.58 -19.17 2.91
CA LEU A 625 -30.05 -19.08 2.84
C LEU A 625 -30.49 -17.68 3.25
N GLU A 626 -31.10 -16.94 2.33
CA GLU A 626 -31.64 -15.62 2.56
C GLU A 626 -33.16 -15.63 2.36
N VAL A 627 -33.89 -15.13 3.35
CA VAL A 627 -35.36 -15.05 3.31
C VAL A 627 -35.85 -13.97 2.36
N ALA A 628 -35.11 -12.88 2.22
CA ALA A 628 -35.41 -11.83 1.27
C ALA A 628 -35.17 -12.32 -0.17
N PRO A 629 -35.94 -11.81 -1.15
CA PRO A 629 -35.72 -12.16 -2.56
C PRO A 629 -34.40 -11.62 -3.12
N VAL A 630 -33.80 -10.62 -2.46
CA VAL A 630 -32.61 -9.88 -2.92
C VAL A 630 -31.60 -9.80 -1.78
N LEU A 631 -30.35 -10.17 -2.05
CA LEU A 631 -29.24 -10.02 -1.11
C LEU A 631 -29.05 -8.56 -0.71
N MET A 632 -28.89 -8.29 0.58
CA MET A 632 -28.64 -6.95 1.11
C MET A 632 -29.62 -5.90 0.54
N GLY A 633 -30.90 -6.28 0.40
CA GLY A 633 -31.91 -5.52 -0.35
C GLY A 633 -32.21 -4.11 0.18
N ARG A 634 -31.73 -3.75 1.37
CA ARG A 634 -31.75 -2.37 1.87
C ARG A 634 -30.78 -1.46 1.09
N GLN A 635 -29.62 -1.99 0.69
CA GLN A 635 -28.56 -1.22 0.03
C GLN A 635 -28.36 -1.57 -1.45
N LEU A 636 -28.58 -2.83 -1.85
CA LEU A 636 -28.37 -3.29 -3.23
C LEU A 636 -29.66 -3.35 -4.03
N ASP A 637 -29.63 -2.92 -5.29
CA ASP A 637 -30.70 -3.18 -6.23
C ASP A 637 -30.68 -4.65 -6.73
N ALA A 638 -31.75 -5.08 -7.41
CA ALA A 638 -31.87 -6.47 -7.84
C ALA A 638 -30.76 -6.90 -8.81
N GLY A 639 -30.32 -5.99 -9.70
CA GLY A 639 -29.26 -6.28 -10.67
C GLY A 639 -27.89 -6.49 -10.02
N SER A 640 -27.49 -5.60 -9.10
CA SER A 640 -26.22 -5.73 -8.38
C SER A 640 -26.19 -6.94 -7.45
N ALA A 641 -27.31 -7.26 -6.79
CA ALA A 641 -27.43 -8.45 -5.96
C ALA A 641 -27.28 -9.76 -6.76
N GLU A 642 -27.83 -9.83 -7.98
CA GLU A 642 -27.66 -11.00 -8.84
C GLU A 642 -26.21 -11.14 -9.33
N ILE A 643 -25.53 -10.03 -9.65
CA ILE A 643 -24.10 -10.05 -9.98
C ILE A 643 -23.28 -10.61 -8.82
N LEU A 644 -23.56 -10.21 -7.58
CA LEU A 644 -22.88 -10.75 -6.41
C LEU A 644 -23.13 -12.26 -6.24
N LYS A 645 -24.35 -12.71 -6.53
CA LYS A 645 -24.72 -14.13 -6.52
C LYS A 645 -23.99 -14.93 -7.60
N GLU A 646 -23.83 -14.37 -8.80
CA GLU A 646 -23.03 -14.97 -9.89
C GLU A 646 -21.55 -15.12 -9.48
N ILE A 647 -20.98 -14.09 -8.84
CA ILE A 647 -19.60 -14.13 -8.31
C ILE A 647 -19.46 -15.21 -7.22
N ALA A 648 -20.41 -15.26 -6.27
CA ALA A 648 -20.42 -16.28 -5.23
C ALA A 648 -20.44 -17.71 -5.80
N ALA A 649 -21.25 -17.94 -6.82
CA ALA A 649 -21.37 -19.24 -7.48
C ALA A 649 -20.07 -19.68 -8.17
N LYS A 650 -19.31 -18.74 -8.78
CA LYS A 650 -17.99 -19.03 -9.37
C LYS A 650 -16.95 -19.46 -8.32
N HIS A 651 -17.17 -19.11 -7.07
CA HIS A 651 -16.35 -19.50 -5.93
C HIS A 651 -16.96 -20.63 -5.10
N ASP A 652 -17.89 -21.39 -5.69
CA ASP A 652 -18.54 -22.56 -5.10
C ASP A 652 -19.20 -22.27 -3.74
N VAL A 653 -19.76 -21.06 -3.59
CA VAL A 653 -20.67 -20.69 -2.50
C VAL A 653 -22.08 -20.61 -3.08
N ALA A 654 -22.93 -21.57 -2.70
CA ALA A 654 -24.31 -21.60 -3.17
C ALA A 654 -25.15 -20.59 -2.39
N ILE A 655 -25.85 -19.68 -3.08
CA ILE A 655 -26.74 -18.71 -2.42
C ILE A 655 -28.18 -18.94 -2.91
N ARG A 656 -29.11 -19.12 -1.97
CA ARG A 656 -30.55 -19.23 -2.22
C ARG A 656 -31.27 -18.06 -1.56
N THR A 657 -31.95 -17.25 -2.37
CA THR A 657 -32.77 -16.11 -1.91
C THR A 657 -34.26 -16.46 -1.95
N GLY A 658 -35.07 -15.75 -1.18
CA GLY A 658 -36.52 -16.01 -1.09
C GLY A 658 -36.88 -17.33 -0.39
N VAL A 659 -35.97 -17.88 0.43
CA VAL A 659 -36.14 -19.18 1.10
C VAL A 659 -36.30 -19.00 2.61
N THR A 660 -37.30 -19.66 3.19
CA THR A 660 -37.52 -19.66 4.64
C THR A 660 -37.01 -20.97 5.22
N VAL A 661 -36.27 -20.88 6.33
CA VAL A 661 -35.85 -22.06 7.10
C VAL A 661 -37.00 -22.51 8.01
N ALA A 662 -37.45 -23.75 7.83
CA ALA A 662 -38.51 -24.35 8.63
C ALA A 662 -37.97 -24.97 9.92
N ALA A 663 -36.86 -25.71 9.84
CA ALA A 663 -36.22 -26.38 10.97
C ALA A 663 -34.74 -26.67 10.70
N ILE A 664 -33.95 -26.75 11.76
CA ILE A 664 -32.62 -27.37 11.75
C ILE A 664 -32.81 -28.82 12.21
N GLU A 665 -32.45 -29.78 11.37
CA GLU A 665 -32.67 -31.21 11.62
C GLU A 665 -31.50 -31.82 12.40
N GLY A 666 -31.84 -32.62 13.42
CA GLY A 666 -30.89 -33.30 14.30
C GLY A 666 -31.52 -33.59 15.67
N GLU A 667 -31.19 -34.74 16.28
CA GLU A 667 -31.55 -35.01 17.68
C GLU A 667 -30.54 -34.33 18.62
N ASP A 668 -29.29 -34.78 18.59
CA ASP A 668 -28.20 -34.24 19.41
C ASP A 668 -27.22 -33.33 18.63
N HIS A 669 -27.10 -33.55 17.31
CA HIS A 669 -26.16 -32.87 16.43
C HIS A 669 -26.83 -32.48 15.11
N VAL A 670 -26.42 -31.36 14.52
CA VAL A 670 -26.92 -30.90 13.22
C VAL A 670 -26.63 -31.94 12.12
N ARG A 671 -27.67 -32.28 11.35
CA ARG A 671 -27.60 -33.12 10.13
C ARG A 671 -27.99 -32.38 8.85
N GLY A 672 -28.76 -31.32 8.98
CA GLY A 672 -29.19 -30.52 7.84
C GLY A 672 -30.13 -29.39 8.22
N VAL A 673 -30.47 -28.55 7.24
CA VAL A 673 -31.42 -27.44 7.37
C VAL A 673 -32.56 -27.66 6.40
N ARG A 674 -33.77 -27.83 6.93
CA ARG A 674 -35.00 -28.01 6.14
C ARG A 674 -35.61 -26.66 5.84
N ILE A 675 -35.83 -26.38 4.55
CA ILE A 675 -36.50 -25.18 4.08
C ILE A 675 -37.99 -25.42 3.85
N ASP A 676 -38.77 -24.33 3.80
CA ASP A 676 -40.17 -24.38 3.36
C ASP A 676 -40.26 -25.03 1.96
N GLY A 677 -41.15 -26.01 1.81
CA GLY A 677 -41.22 -26.90 0.64
C GLY A 677 -40.65 -28.30 0.89
N GLY A 678 -39.99 -28.53 2.02
CA GLY A 678 -39.60 -29.87 2.51
C GLY A 678 -38.25 -30.38 2.03
N GLU A 679 -37.50 -29.58 1.26
CA GLU A 679 -36.11 -29.90 0.90
C GLU A 679 -35.20 -29.72 2.13
N THR A 680 -34.30 -30.68 2.36
CA THR A 680 -33.25 -30.59 3.39
C THR A 680 -31.90 -30.37 2.74
N ILE A 681 -31.19 -29.34 3.20
CA ILE A 681 -29.82 -29.02 2.78
C ILE A 681 -28.85 -29.62 3.79
N PRO A 682 -27.92 -30.50 3.39
CA PRO A 682 -26.95 -31.10 4.29
C PRO A 682 -26.10 -30.05 5.02
N ALA A 683 -25.93 -30.22 6.33
CA ALA A 683 -25.13 -29.33 7.16
C ALA A 683 -24.60 -30.08 8.40
N ASN A 684 -23.38 -29.75 8.80
CA ASN A 684 -22.80 -30.12 10.09
C ASN A 684 -22.68 -28.90 11.00
N ILE A 685 -22.58 -27.71 10.41
CA ILE A 685 -22.50 -26.42 11.11
C ILE A 685 -23.57 -25.49 10.53
N VAL A 686 -24.25 -24.74 11.40
CA VAL A 686 -25.18 -23.69 10.99
C VAL A 686 -24.75 -22.35 11.59
N ILE A 687 -24.38 -21.40 10.74
CA ILE A 687 -24.12 -20.02 11.17
C ILE A 687 -25.39 -19.19 11.00
N VAL A 688 -25.82 -18.50 12.06
CA VAL A 688 -27.00 -17.62 12.03
C VAL A 688 -26.58 -16.16 12.01
N SER A 689 -26.95 -15.45 10.94
CA SER A 689 -26.68 -14.04 10.68
C SER A 689 -27.98 -13.30 10.31
N ALA A 690 -28.97 -13.33 11.23
CA ALA A 690 -30.30 -12.76 11.01
C ALA A 690 -30.49 -11.36 11.64
N GLY A 691 -29.39 -10.64 11.89
CA GLY A 691 -29.37 -9.33 12.51
C GLY A 691 -29.17 -9.37 14.03
N VAL A 692 -29.29 -8.20 14.68
CA VAL A 692 -29.04 -8.01 16.11
C VAL A 692 -30.23 -7.35 16.83
N ARG A 693 -30.27 -7.52 18.15
CA ARG A 693 -31.21 -6.85 19.07
C ARG A 693 -30.43 -6.12 20.15
N ALA A 694 -30.78 -4.86 20.37
CA ALA A 694 -30.24 -4.06 21.47
C ALA A 694 -30.47 -4.74 22.82
N LYS A 695 -29.49 -4.64 23.73
CA LYS A 695 -29.67 -5.02 25.12
C LYS A 695 -30.45 -3.93 25.84
N THR A 696 -31.75 -4.16 26.10
CA THR A 696 -32.62 -3.20 26.80
C THR A 696 -33.06 -3.67 28.18
N ASP A 697 -32.93 -4.96 28.52
CA ASP A 697 -33.44 -5.54 29.78
C ASP A 697 -32.99 -4.77 31.04
N LEU A 698 -31.68 -4.44 31.13
CA LEU A 698 -31.15 -3.66 32.25
C LEU A 698 -31.63 -2.20 32.22
N ALA A 699 -31.80 -1.62 31.03
CA ALA A 699 -32.28 -0.25 30.86
C ALA A 699 -33.75 -0.13 31.27
N GLU A 700 -34.56 -1.13 30.96
CA GLU A 700 -35.96 -1.23 31.40
C GLU A 700 -36.05 -1.39 32.92
N GLY A 701 -35.21 -2.23 33.52
CA GLY A 701 -35.11 -2.35 34.98
C GLY A 701 -34.68 -1.06 35.69
N MET A 702 -33.95 -0.20 34.99
CA MET A 702 -33.59 1.16 35.40
C MET A 702 -34.74 2.16 35.20
N GLY A 703 -35.77 1.86 34.40
CA GLY A 703 -36.77 2.86 34.03
C GLY A 703 -36.26 3.90 33.02
N LEU A 704 -35.25 3.53 32.22
CA LEU A 704 -34.89 4.28 31.02
C LEU A 704 -36.00 4.12 29.97
N GLU A 705 -36.27 5.17 29.21
CA GLU A 705 -37.20 5.07 28.09
C GLU A 705 -36.61 4.19 26.98
N THR A 706 -37.28 3.08 26.70
CA THR A 706 -36.87 2.13 25.65
C THR A 706 -37.93 2.02 24.56
N GLY A 707 -37.47 1.67 23.36
CA GLY A 707 -38.28 1.28 22.21
C GLY A 707 -37.71 -0.02 21.64
N ARG A 708 -37.08 0.07 20.47
CA ARG A 708 -36.25 -1.03 19.97
C ARG A 708 -34.85 -1.01 20.60
N ALA A 709 -34.41 0.17 21.05
CA ALA A 709 -33.20 0.42 21.82
C ALA A 709 -33.46 1.50 22.88
N VAL A 710 -32.45 1.91 23.64
CA VAL A 710 -32.55 2.99 24.64
C VAL A 710 -32.66 4.34 23.93
N LYS A 711 -33.70 5.13 24.23
CA LYS A 711 -33.91 6.43 23.60
C LYS A 711 -32.94 7.47 24.14
N VAL A 712 -32.34 8.22 23.22
CA VAL A 712 -31.43 9.31 23.56
C VAL A 712 -31.72 10.59 22.77
N ASP A 713 -31.33 11.72 23.35
CA ASP A 713 -31.34 13.02 22.68
C ASP A 713 -30.08 13.26 21.82
N SER A 714 -29.90 14.47 21.27
CA SER A 714 -28.71 14.81 20.45
C SER A 714 -27.41 14.77 21.24
N HIS A 715 -27.44 14.82 22.58
CA HIS A 715 -26.27 14.76 23.44
C HIS A 715 -25.97 13.33 23.92
N MET A 716 -26.69 12.33 23.39
CA MET A 716 -26.69 10.94 23.86
C MET A 716 -27.17 10.80 25.32
N ALA A 717 -27.86 11.81 25.85
CA ALA A 717 -28.43 11.76 27.19
C ALA A 717 -29.76 11.00 27.17
N THR A 718 -30.03 10.28 28.26
CA THR A 718 -31.29 9.55 28.46
C THR A 718 -32.33 10.41 29.19
N ASN A 719 -33.51 9.86 29.46
CA ASN A 719 -34.54 10.51 30.28
C ASN A 719 -34.14 10.70 31.75
N LEU A 720 -33.06 10.04 32.20
CA LEU A 720 -32.58 10.11 33.58
C LEU A 720 -31.32 10.98 33.70
N PRO A 721 -31.22 11.80 34.76
CA PRO A 721 -30.09 12.69 34.94
C PRO A 721 -28.80 11.90 35.13
N ASP A 722 -27.70 12.42 34.57
CA ASP A 722 -26.35 11.86 34.68
C ASP A 722 -26.16 10.47 34.01
N ILE A 723 -27.16 10.00 33.25
CA ILE A 723 -27.10 8.73 32.51
C ILE A 723 -27.18 8.98 31.00
N TYR A 724 -26.20 8.44 30.29
CA TYR A 724 -26.07 8.51 28.83
C TYR A 724 -26.16 7.10 28.24
N ALA A 725 -26.54 6.97 26.97
CA ALA A 725 -26.51 5.69 26.25
C ALA A 725 -25.93 5.85 24.84
N CYS A 726 -25.15 4.87 24.37
CA CYS A 726 -24.49 4.94 23.07
C CYS A 726 -24.22 3.56 22.47
N GLY A 727 -24.04 3.51 21.15
CA GLY A 727 -23.75 2.28 20.42
C GLY A 727 -24.99 1.50 20.05
N ASP A 728 -24.82 0.20 19.76
CA ASP A 728 -25.91 -0.65 19.28
C ASP A 728 -27.12 -0.72 20.24
N CYS A 729 -26.97 -0.30 21.49
CA CYS A 729 -28.06 -0.23 22.48
C CYS A 729 -28.81 1.11 22.50
N ALA A 730 -28.45 2.11 21.69
CA ALA A 730 -29.10 3.41 21.67
C ALA A 730 -29.87 3.67 20.36
N GLU A 731 -31.01 4.36 20.45
CA GLU A 731 -31.75 4.90 19.30
C GLU A 731 -31.85 6.43 19.37
N TYR A 732 -31.45 7.10 18.29
CA TYR A 732 -31.60 8.55 18.12
C TYR A 732 -32.62 8.84 17.02
N LYS A 733 -33.66 9.62 17.34
CA LYS A 733 -34.78 9.93 16.42
C LYS A 733 -35.38 8.68 15.75
N GLY A 734 -35.50 7.59 16.50
CA GLY A 734 -36.05 6.30 16.04
C GLY A 734 -35.12 5.48 15.14
N THR A 735 -33.86 5.88 15.01
CA THR A 735 -32.84 5.20 14.19
C THR A 735 -31.83 4.47 15.08
N ASN A 736 -31.54 3.23 14.72
CA ASN A 736 -30.51 2.36 15.32
C ASN A 736 -29.98 1.46 14.19
N TYR A 737 -28.82 1.78 13.62
CA TYR A 737 -28.23 1.01 12.53
C TYR A 737 -27.42 -0.19 13.04
N ALA A 738 -26.88 -0.10 14.25
CA ALA A 738 -26.01 -1.09 14.87
C ALA A 738 -24.78 -1.39 14.01
N ILE A 739 -24.08 -0.32 13.62
CA ILE A 739 -22.87 -0.36 12.81
C ILE A 739 -21.70 0.31 13.55
N TRP A 740 -20.48 -0.14 13.24
CA TRP A 740 -19.27 0.34 13.89
C TRP A 740 -19.09 1.87 13.87
N PRO A 741 -19.25 2.59 12.73
CA PRO A 741 -19.15 4.05 12.72
C PRO A 741 -20.13 4.76 13.65
N GLU A 742 -21.38 4.26 13.72
CA GLU A 742 -22.41 4.80 14.59
C GLU A 742 -22.01 4.60 16.06
N ALA A 743 -21.53 3.41 16.41
CA ALA A 743 -21.11 3.11 17.77
C ALA A 743 -19.92 3.93 18.23
N SER A 744 -18.88 4.08 17.39
CA SER A 744 -17.72 4.91 17.71
C SER A 744 -18.11 6.37 17.94
N GLU A 745 -18.91 6.95 17.04
CA GLU A 745 -19.28 8.36 17.13
C GLU A 745 -20.26 8.65 18.28
N GLN A 746 -21.29 7.81 18.48
CA GLN A 746 -22.17 7.94 19.65
C GLN A 746 -21.40 7.79 20.96
N GLY A 747 -20.43 6.86 21.01
CA GLY A 747 -19.53 6.71 22.16
C GLY A 747 -18.78 8.00 22.47
N ARG A 748 -18.18 8.61 21.44
CA ARG A 748 -17.47 9.89 21.55
C ARG A 748 -18.37 11.01 22.09
N ILE A 749 -19.58 11.16 21.55
CA ILE A 749 -20.55 12.18 21.98
C ILE A 749 -21.01 11.94 23.42
N ALA A 750 -21.37 10.70 23.77
CA ALA A 750 -21.79 10.35 25.14
C ALA A 750 -20.69 10.63 26.17
N GLY A 751 -19.45 10.22 25.88
CA GLY A 751 -18.31 10.50 26.76
C GLY A 751 -18.00 11.99 26.89
N ALA A 752 -18.10 12.73 25.79
CA ALA A 752 -17.88 14.18 25.79
C ALA A 752 -18.92 14.93 26.64
N ASN A 753 -20.19 14.55 26.52
CA ASN A 753 -21.27 15.17 27.28
C ASN A 753 -21.29 14.74 28.74
N ALA A 754 -20.93 13.49 29.05
CA ALA A 754 -20.71 13.05 30.42
C ALA A 754 -19.62 13.89 31.12
N ALA A 755 -18.59 14.31 30.39
CA ALA A 755 -17.52 15.19 30.87
C ALA A 755 -17.85 16.70 30.80
N GLY A 756 -18.99 17.09 30.19
CA GLY A 756 -19.54 18.45 30.22
C GLY A 756 -19.37 19.31 28.96
N GLU A 757 -18.87 18.79 27.84
CA GLU A 757 -18.53 19.60 26.64
C GLU A 757 -19.74 20.12 25.82
N ALA A 758 -20.96 19.60 26.03
CA ALA A 758 -22.18 19.98 25.29
C ALA A 758 -22.05 19.85 23.75
N LEU A 759 -21.71 18.64 23.28
CA LEU A 759 -21.65 18.28 21.87
C LEU A 759 -22.94 17.63 21.38
N GLU A 760 -23.33 17.92 20.14
CA GLU A 760 -24.45 17.27 19.47
C GLU A 760 -23.98 16.16 18.51
N TYR A 761 -24.75 15.08 18.45
CA TYR A 761 -24.55 13.96 17.54
C TYR A 761 -25.13 14.25 16.16
N GLU A 762 -24.26 14.14 15.15
CA GLU A 762 -24.65 14.13 13.74
C GLU A 762 -24.78 12.67 13.26
N PRO A 763 -25.94 12.26 12.70
CA PRO A 763 -26.12 10.90 12.20
C PRO A 763 -25.07 10.50 11.16
N VAL A 764 -24.44 9.35 11.38
CA VAL A 764 -23.46 8.80 10.44
C VAL A 764 -24.21 8.10 9.29
N GLU A 765 -23.80 8.36 8.05
CA GLU A 765 -24.37 7.70 6.88
C GLU A 765 -24.08 6.20 6.89
N ALA A 766 -25.13 5.39 6.68
CA ALA A 766 -25.01 3.94 6.59
C ALA A 766 -24.52 3.53 5.19
N ALA A 767 -23.21 3.43 5.00
CA ALA A 767 -22.61 2.76 3.85
C ALA A 767 -22.51 1.25 4.12
N LEU A 768 -22.69 0.45 3.08
CA LEU A 768 -22.47 -0.99 3.11
C LEU A 768 -21.18 -1.31 2.37
N THR A 769 -20.32 -2.07 3.04
CA THR A 769 -19.09 -2.62 2.47
C THR A 769 -19.02 -4.11 2.69
N PHE A 770 -18.48 -4.82 1.70
CA PHE A 770 -18.28 -6.27 1.76
C PHE A 770 -17.00 -6.64 1.03
N HIS A 771 -16.23 -7.57 1.62
CA HIS A 771 -15.05 -8.17 1.00
C HIS A 771 -15.13 -9.68 1.19
N GLY A 772 -15.10 -10.42 0.09
CA GLY A 772 -15.20 -11.87 0.11
C GLY A 772 -15.42 -12.41 -1.29
N MET A 773 -15.25 -13.71 -1.47
CA MET A 773 -15.45 -14.38 -2.77
C MET A 773 -14.62 -13.72 -3.89
N ASN A 774 -13.38 -13.33 -3.56
CA ASN A 774 -12.45 -12.58 -4.43
C ASN A 774 -13.03 -11.30 -5.07
N THR A 775 -14.07 -10.73 -4.47
CA THR A 775 -14.64 -9.45 -4.89
C THR A 775 -14.73 -8.48 -3.70
N ALA A 776 -15.05 -7.24 -4.02
CA ALA A 776 -15.29 -6.18 -3.07
C ALA A 776 -16.54 -5.42 -3.50
N LEU A 777 -17.33 -4.95 -2.54
CA LEU A 777 -18.58 -4.26 -2.80
C LEU A 777 -18.70 -3.04 -1.89
N PHE A 778 -19.18 -1.93 -2.47
CA PHE A 778 -19.50 -0.68 -1.78
C PHE A 778 -20.87 -0.19 -2.26
N ALA A 779 -21.76 0.12 -1.33
CA ALA A 779 -23.06 0.71 -1.63
C ALA A 779 -23.41 1.80 -0.61
N ALA A 780 -23.76 2.99 -1.08
CA ALA A 780 -24.11 4.12 -0.22
C ALA A 780 -25.23 4.98 -0.84
N GLY A 781 -26.00 5.64 0.01
CA GLY A 781 -27.10 6.52 -0.40
C GLY A 781 -28.38 5.79 -0.82
N ASP A 782 -29.26 6.51 -1.51
CA ASP A 782 -30.51 5.99 -2.07
C ASP A 782 -30.28 5.35 -3.44
N ASN A 783 -30.14 4.02 -3.40
CA ASN A 783 -29.92 3.15 -4.55
C ASN A 783 -31.22 2.74 -5.25
N GLY A 784 -32.10 3.71 -5.48
CA GLY A 784 -33.34 3.50 -6.22
C GLY A 784 -34.41 2.76 -5.42
N LYS A 785 -34.49 2.99 -4.10
CA LYS A 785 -35.34 2.19 -3.20
C LYS A 785 -36.75 2.71 -3.06
N ASN A 786 -36.99 3.98 -3.37
CA ASN A 786 -38.31 4.57 -3.28
C ASN A 786 -39.07 4.39 -4.61
N PRO A 787 -40.11 3.54 -4.68
CA PRO A 787 -40.86 3.32 -5.92
C PRO A 787 -41.64 4.55 -6.39
N ASN A 788 -41.79 5.57 -5.52
CA ASN A 788 -42.46 6.83 -5.86
C ASN A 788 -41.51 7.88 -6.46
N LEU A 789 -40.21 7.59 -6.55
CA LEU A 789 -39.22 8.49 -7.13
C LEU A 789 -38.74 7.94 -8.49
N LEU A 790 -38.52 8.85 -9.44
CA LEU A 790 -37.95 8.52 -10.74
C LEU A 790 -36.45 8.84 -10.74
N TYR A 791 -35.64 7.80 -10.81
CA TYR A 791 -34.19 7.91 -10.81
C TYR A 791 -33.66 7.89 -12.23
N LYS A 792 -32.71 8.78 -12.52
CA LYS A 792 -31.81 8.62 -13.67
C LYS A 792 -30.66 7.74 -13.21
N THR A 793 -30.38 6.65 -13.93
CA THR A 793 -29.27 5.74 -13.59
C THR A 793 -28.21 5.71 -14.67
N VAL A 794 -26.95 5.54 -14.28
CA VAL A 794 -25.83 5.23 -15.18
C VAL A 794 -25.21 3.93 -14.71
N GLU A 795 -24.98 3.01 -15.64
CA GLU A 795 -24.45 1.68 -15.37
C GLU A 795 -23.20 1.42 -16.21
N PHE A 796 -22.15 0.93 -15.57
CA PHE A 796 -20.93 0.43 -16.18
C PHE A 796 -20.77 -1.03 -15.78
N ARG A 797 -20.67 -1.92 -16.77
CA ARG A 797 -20.60 -3.36 -16.54
C ARG A 797 -19.49 -3.97 -17.39
N ASP A 798 -18.41 -4.40 -16.74
CA ASP A 798 -17.28 -5.14 -17.33
C ASP A 798 -17.17 -6.49 -16.62
N MET A 799 -17.96 -7.47 -17.07
CA MET A 799 -17.97 -8.81 -16.48
C MET A 799 -16.73 -9.64 -16.83
N GLY A 800 -15.91 -9.21 -17.80
CA GLY A 800 -14.61 -9.83 -18.07
C GLY A 800 -13.62 -9.60 -16.94
N LYS A 801 -13.73 -8.45 -16.26
CA LYS A 801 -12.99 -8.11 -15.04
C LYS A 801 -13.80 -8.24 -13.74
N GLU A 802 -15.04 -8.72 -13.84
CA GLU A 802 -16.00 -8.80 -12.73
C GLU A 802 -16.24 -7.45 -12.02
N GLN A 803 -16.25 -6.35 -12.79
CA GLN A 803 -16.46 -5.00 -12.30
C GLN A 803 -17.84 -4.47 -12.68
N TYR A 804 -18.54 -3.90 -11.71
CA TYR A 804 -19.84 -3.29 -11.89
C TYR A 804 -19.92 -1.96 -11.14
N ARG A 805 -20.48 -0.93 -11.78
CA ARG A 805 -20.71 0.37 -11.15
C ARG A 805 -22.07 0.90 -11.57
N LYS A 806 -22.86 1.34 -10.61
CA LYS A 806 -24.15 1.97 -10.86
C LYS A 806 -24.33 3.21 -10.02
N TYR A 807 -24.74 4.29 -10.67
CA TYR A 807 -24.98 5.59 -10.05
C TYR A 807 -26.45 5.95 -10.20
N PHE A 808 -27.04 6.44 -9.12
CA PHE A 808 -28.43 6.86 -9.04
C PHE A 808 -28.49 8.38 -8.87
N PHE A 809 -29.30 9.05 -9.69
CA PHE A 809 -29.48 10.49 -9.64
C PHE A 809 -30.95 10.85 -9.48
N LEU A 810 -31.23 11.71 -8.50
CA LEU A 810 -32.53 12.34 -8.30
C LEU A 810 -32.39 13.83 -8.62
N ASN A 811 -33.24 14.38 -9.50
CA ASN A 811 -33.14 15.78 -9.94
C ASN A 811 -31.73 16.18 -10.47
N ASN A 812 -31.08 15.27 -11.21
CA ASN A 812 -29.69 15.40 -11.68
C ASN A 812 -28.63 15.57 -10.56
N ARG A 813 -28.94 15.17 -9.33
CA ARG A 813 -28.03 15.16 -8.18
C ARG A 813 -27.77 13.73 -7.76
N LEU A 814 -26.51 13.38 -7.50
CA LEU A 814 -26.12 12.04 -7.08
C LEU A 814 -26.83 11.71 -5.75
N SER A 815 -27.59 10.61 -5.75
CA SER A 815 -28.36 10.15 -4.59
C SER A 815 -27.90 8.79 -4.09
N GLY A 816 -27.35 7.94 -4.96
CA GLY A 816 -26.88 6.60 -4.58
C GLY A 816 -25.77 6.08 -5.49
N VAL A 817 -24.97 5.17 -4.95
CA VAL A 817 -23.87 4.49 -5.64
C VAL A 817 -23.81 3.02 -5.25
N ILE A 818 -23.49 2.17 -6.23
CA ILE A 818 -23.11 0.77 -6.05
C ILE A 818 -21.84 0.51 -6.87
N LEU A 819 -20.82 -0.07 -6.23
CA LEU A 819 -19.58 -0.55 -6.84
C LEU A 819 -19.39 -2.03 -6.46
N ILE A 820 -19.03 -2.86 -7.44
CA ILE A 820 -18.61 -4.25 -7.25
C ILE A 820 -17.30 -4.47 -8.03
N GLY A 821 -16.35 -5.20 -7.44
CA GLY A 821 -15.02 -5.45 -8.00
C GLY A 821 -14.04 -4.32 -7.66
N ASP A 822 -14.02 -3.26 -8.48
CA ASP A 822 -13.11 -2.11 -8.30
C ASP A 822 -13.73 -1.00 -7.44
N LEU A 823 -13.16 -0.79 -6.26
CA LEU A 823 -13.56 0.25 -5.31
C LEU A 823 -12.72 1.53 -5.40
N GLY A 824 -11.84 1.69 -6.40
CA GLY A 824 -10.90 2.82 -6.51
C GLY A 824 -11.56 4.21 -6.56
N ARG A 825 -12.85 4.30 -6.89
CA ARG A 825 -13.63 5.56 -6.88
C ARG A 825 -14.51 5.74 -5.63
N MET A 826 -14.43 4.85 -4.64
CA MET A 826 -15.26 4.90 -3.43
C MET A 826 -15.09 6.23 -2.68
N ALA A 827 -13.86 6.74 -2.55
CA ALA A 827 -13.55 8.00 -1.86
C ALA A 827 -14.24 9.20 -2.54
N GLU A 828 -14.00 9.32 -3.85
CA GLU A 828 -14.55 10.35 -4.72
C GLU A 828 -16.08 10.33 -4.69
N LEU A 829 -16.69 9.15 -4.82
CA LEU A 829 -18.14 8.99 -4.89
C LEU A 829 -18.83 9.19 -3.54
N SER A 830 -18.17 8.84 -2.42
CA SER A 830 -18.68 9.15 -1.07
C SER A 830 -18.75 10.65 -0.85
N GLU A 831 -17.71 11.38 -1.26
CA GLU A 831 -17.69 12.84 -1.16
C GLU A 831 -18.69 13.50 -2.13
N ALA A 832 -18.81 12.97 -3.34
CA ALA A 832 -19.79 13.41 -4.32
C ALA A 832 -21.24 13.20 -3.83
N LEU A 833 -21.52 12.10 -3.13
CA LEU A 833 -22.81 11.83 -2.51
C LEU A 833 -23.15 12.87 -1.44
N LYS A 834 -22.23 13.13 -0.51
CA LYS A 834 -22.41 14.15 0.55
C LYS A 834 -22.66 15.55 -0.01
N LYS A 835 -21.98 15.90 -1.10
CA LYS A 835 -22.14 17.18 -1.79
C LYS A 835 -23.35 17.23 -2.72
N HIS A 836 -24.07 16.13 -2.90
CA HIS A 836 -25.10 15.97 -3.93
C HIS A 836 -24.57 16.47 -5.29
N ALA A 837 -23.43 15.94 -5.74
CA ALA A 837 -22.77 16.36 -6.96
C ALA A 837 -23.71 16.25 -8.18
N SER A 838 -23.55 17.15 -9.15
CA SER A 838 -24.42 17.12 -10.33
C SER A 838 -24.09 15.94 -11.24
N TYR A 839 -25.04 15.52 -12.07
CA TYR A 839 -24.82 14.49 -13.10
C TYR A 839 -23.57 14.77 -13.94
N LYS A 840 -23.32 16.03 -14.30
CA LYS A 840 -22.17 16.42 -15.11
C LYS A 840 -20.86 16.26 -14.34
N ASP A 841 -20.85 16.56 -13.05
CA ASP A 841 -19.63 16.48 -12.23
C ASP A 841 -19.22 15.02 -11.97
N VAL A 842 -20.19 14.09 -11.95
CA VAL A 842 -19.93 12.66 -11.67
C VAL A 842 -19.56 11.86 -12.92
N ILE A 843 -20.14 12.24 -14.08
CA ILE A 843 -20.03 11.50 -15.35
C ILE A 843 -19.08 12.17 -16.35
N GLY A 844 -18.92 13.50 -16.28
CA GLY A 844 -18.33 14.33 -17.32
C GLY A 844 -16.84 14.59 -17.20
#